data_AF-A0A7X6WX10-F1
#
_entry.id   AF-A0A7X6WX10-F1
#
_cell.length_a   1.000
_cell.length_b   1.000
_cell.length_c   1.000
_cell.angle_alpha   90.00
_cell.angle_beta   90.00
_cell.angle_gamma   90.00
#
_symmetry.space_group_name_H-M   'P 1'
#
loop_
_entity.id
_entity.type
_entity.pdbx_description
1 polymer ?
#
loop_
_entity_poly.entity_id
_entity_poly.type
_entity_poly.pdbx_seq_one_letter_code
_entity_poly.pdbx_strand_id
1 'polypeptide(L)'
;MMCIPFSRPWHGRFAGRQALAGLLAAALHGPAIAQFTLPSSPPSGSPVTASGGFCSPPALGAPCATGGLATLGNAEPSPGFSLGNPIHLANGNKYQLDIDLPPNRSAPGLELVRHYNGLSSQAGALGRNWSLSYDTVLQRRSTGWRLRQADGSFKDITAPLPTPEGFRWGLPNGQQLDFDAQGRLTGIQAGREALLRIERHAGPHALAGLIKRVESASGHGLEFHYQTLHGQAVLQAVDTPLGRFHYQYGQPAPDSGHAAPRLEAVARPDGLQRLYHYEVRHQAGNPYTLTGISLQSQGAAPQRLITWEYDAHGRVISLRQHGRTLPALHVDYLRSARGTRSGITRIRSVNGAQHTIEFRRAGGGYRVLNRGAANPELTDAPVTYDSAWRLSGLDGLHLQRAPGGEPVRVIPQAPGWPGLLFELQRHPAQYHWRSHATGQTTLRADASGRPARLHYANGDSLELRRDAQGRPVSLHYAAARTARQYITRLQWRGRQLQRIEHPFEIETRQYDAYGRITQRRIQRPAIFGAPAASFQEAFDYDEHGRLLRHALPEGGALHYRWRPPGTVPNTLETLHWEDVQGRIQPVVASTRNQPGYHYGNGLELLTLARSSPHADTLVLSNGENALWVQERHYDAQGRVQHDRHEFPAAEHYDHSTYLHDTQSRLQAARHQRPGSADRWWYAWQADGTLAALKHNSTTARSAHPREASGLPLAAAGRALEYGPSRRLETIATESTGATIARYRHNAFGHRIVKQPADGRVTHFLYAHDRLVAEAVSERGDASLTINRRYLYAGLTPVGMIAYPPDGPPRLYAVHADLSGAPRMLTDASQRLRWLASYSPTGQAEHVAGDLPFPLRLPGQYADEETDWHDNLLRTYAADSGHYLEPDPLGPLPGSDAYGYARQQPWRYADPHGLILFAFDGTRYSADSMSNAWILAQAYRDGPAHYHSGPGNSLFLDWDAVVAWRAGRILENQWQALLTSLEQQPAGATVPIDIIGFSRGAALARHFGNRIASHMQDGLFSVDDPLRGRVSACLDLR
;
A
#
# COMPACT_ATOMS: atom_id res chain seq x y z
N MET A 1 16.83 -31.03 -15.02
CA MET A 1 16.95 -29.98 -16.06
C MET A 1 18.29 -29.31 -15.89
N MET A 2 18.97 -28.93 -16.96
CA MET A 2 20.25 -28.19 -16.88
C MET A 2 19.94 -26.70 -17.07
N CYS A 3 19.70 -25.97 -15.97
CA CYS A 3 19.50 -24.52 -16.04
C CYS A 3 20.80 -23.88 -16.54
N ILE A 4 20.77 -23.24 -17.72
CA ILE A 4 22.00 -22.74 -18.35
C ILE A 4 22.51 -21.53 -17.55
N PRO A 5 23.75 -21.53 -17.03
CA PRO A 5 24.25 -20.50 -16.13
C PRO A 5 24.62 -19.21 -16.88
N PHE A 6 23.60 -18.47 -17.35
CA PHE A 6 23.77 -17.15 -17.94
C PHE A 6 24.02 -16.10 -16.85
N SER A 7 25.30 -15.93 -16.48
CA SER A 7 25.80 -14.84 -15.65
C SER A 7 25.78 -13.48 -16.38
N ARG A 8 24.58 -13.06 -16.79
CA ARG A 8 24.23 -11.73 -17.33
C ARG A 8 22.82 -11.31 -16.84
N PRO A 9 22.65 -10.84 -15.58
CA PRO A 9 21.36 -10.33 -15.07
C PRO A 9 21.01 -8.92 -15.65
N TRP A 10 20.26 -8.07 -14.93
CA TRP A 10 19.51 -6.94 -15.52
C TRP A 10 20.08 -5.51 -15.47
N HIS A 11 19.60 -4.68 -16.40
CA HIS A 11 18.91 -3.45 -15.96
C HIS A 11 17.63 -3.13 -16.78
N GLY A 12 16.59 -2.55 -16.16
CA GLY A 12 15.31 -2.17 -16.82
C GLY A 12 14.88 -0.74 -16.47
N ARG A 13 14.42 0.07 -17.45
CA ARG A 13 14.43 1.56 -17.38
C ARG A 13 13.43 2.23 -16.40
N PHE A 14 13.62 2.05 -15.10
CA PHE A 14 12.94 2.84 -14.05
C PHE A 14 13.46 4.29 -13.97
N ALA A 15 13.01 5.15 -14.87
CA ALA A 15 13.28 6.60 -14.87
C ALA A 15 11.99 7.41 -15.10
N GLY A 16 10.98 7.22 -14.24
CA GLY A 16 9.60 7.71 -14.48
C GLY A 16 8.98 8.56 -13.36
N ARG A 17 8.43 7.94 -12.32
CA ARG A 17 7.24 8.51 -11.63
C ARG A 17 7.47 9.23 -10.29
N GLN A 18 8.70 9.67 -9.99
CA GLN A 18 8.98 10.53 -8.81
C GLN A 18 8.11 11.80 -8.75
N ALA A 19 7.71 12.35 -9.90
CA ALA A 19 6.85 13.53 -9.94
C ALA A 19 5.35 13.24 -9.83
N LEU A 20 4.87 12.06 -10.24
CA LEU A 20 3.50 11.63 -9.96
C LEU A 20 3.24 11.52 -8.46
N ALA A 21 4.23 11.01 -7.74
CA ALA A 21 4.19 10.86 -6.29
C ALA A 21 4.00 12.22 -5.59
N GLY A 22 4.83 13.21 -5.91
CA GLY A 22 4.70 14.55 -5.35
C GLY A 22 3.39 15.27 -5.73
N LEU A 23 2.79 14.96 -6.88
CA LEU A 23 1.54 15.61 -7.33
C LEU A 23 0.30 15.07 -6.64
N LEU A 24 0.19 13.74 -6.48
CA LEU A 24 -0.90 13.15 -5.71
C LEU A 24 -0.69 13.32 -4.20
N ALA A 25 0.55 13.28 -3.72
CA ALA A 25 0.88 13.68 -2.36
C ALA A 25 0.49 15.14 -2.09
N ALA A 26 0.71 16.08 -3.02
CA ALA A 26 0.26 17.48 -2.85
C ALA A 26 -1.25 17.71 -3.11
N ALA A 27 -1.97 16.71 -3.61
CA ALA A 27 -3.42 16.77 -3.85
C ALA A 27 -4.26 16.11 -2.75
N LEU A 28 -3.65 15.22 -1.94
CA LEU A 28 -4.31 14.47 -0.85
C LEU A 28 -3.60 14.62 0.50
N HIS A 29 -2.38 15.16 0.53
CA HIS A 29 -1.77 15.80 1.69
C HIS A 29 -1.53 17.27 1.34
N GLY A 30 -1.68 18.17 2.32
CA GLY A 30 -1.72 19.61 2.04
C GLY A 30 -0.44 20.10 1.37
N PRO A 31 -0.53 20.96 0.34
CA PRO A 31 0.63 21.78 0.03
C PRO A 31 0.98 22.56 1.29
N ALA A 32 2.24 22.48 1.72
CA ALA A 32 2.82 23.58 2.45
C ALA A 32 2.59 24.82 1.56
N ILE A 33 1.79 25.75 2.08
CA ILE A 33 0.96 26.68 1.30
C ILE A 33 1.71 27.36 0.13
N ALA A 34 0.98 27.68 -0.93
CA ALA A 34 1.26 28.85 -1.75
C ALA A 34 0.00 29.72 -1.68
N GLN A 35 0.04 30.86 -0.98
CA GLN A 35 -1.18 31.54 -0.51
C GLN A 35 -1.73 32.56 -1.53
N PHE A 36 -2.68 33.39 -1.08
CA PHE A 36 -3.27 34.58 -1.71
C PHE A 36 -4.55 34.45 -2.55
N THR A 37 -5.57 35.16 -2.06
CA THR A 37 -6.51 35.98 -2.84
C THR A 37 -6.29 37.47 -2.49
N LEU A 38 -6.90 38.38 -3.26
CA LEU A 38 -6.43 39.76 -3.43
C LEU A 38 -7.15 40.79 -2.53
N PRO A 39 -6.48 41.91 -2.15
CA PRO A 39 -7.12 43.21 -1.96
C PRO A 39 -7.29 43.95 -3.30
N SER A 40 -8.15 44.98 -3.33
CA SER A 40 -8.42 45.80 -4.51
C SER A 40 -7.32 46.83 -4.83
N SER A 41 -7.12 47.08 -6.13
CA SER A 41 -6.18 48.05 -6.75
C SER A 41 -6.78 49.46 -6.91
N PRO A 42 -6.05 50.48 -7.44
CA PRO A 42 -4.59 50.70 -7.59
C PRO A 42 -4.18 52.09 -6.99
N PRO A 43 -2.93 52.63 -7.17
CA PRO A 43 -2.51 53.25 -8.45
C PRO A 43 -1.01 53.07 -8.85
N SER A 44 -0.75 53.23 -10.16
CA SER A 44 0.50 53.69 -10.84
C SER A 44 1.91 53.31 -10.32
N GLY A 45 2.70 52.61 -11.15
CA GLY A 45 4.18 52.57 -10.96
C GLY A 45 4.98 51.45 -11.66
N SER A 46 4.92 51.34 -13.00
CA SER A 46 5.83 50.57 -13.90
C SER A 46 6.32 49.15 -13.51
N PRO A 47 6.03 48.09 -14.31
CA PRO A 47 6.37 46.71 -13.94
C PRO A 47 7.85 46.36 -14.17
N VAL A 48 8.52 45.83 -13.14
CA VAL A 48 9.74 45.02 -13.29
C VAL A 48 9.35 43.55 -13.12
N THR A 49 9.59 42.73 -14.14
CA THR A 49 9.12 41.34 -14.22
C THR A 49 9.92 40.38 -13.33
N ALA A 50 9.48 40.19 -12.09
CA ALA A 50 9.97 39.13 -11.22
C ALA A 50 9.37 37.77 -11.62
N SER A 51 10.14 36.93 -12.31
CA SER A 51 9.68 35.64 -12.83
C SER A 51 9.47 34.59 -11.72
N GLY A 52 8.22 34.39 -11.31
CA GLY A 52 7.82 33.29 -10.41
C GLY A 52 7.88 31.92 -11.09
N GLY A 53 8.55 30.96 -10.45
CA GLY A 53 8.83 29.60 -10.94
C GLY A 53 10.18 29.13 -10.37
N PHE A 54 10.54 27.85 -10.35
CA PHE A 54 9.93 26.63 -10.91
C PHE A 54 10.37 25.44 -10.03
N CYS A 55 9.92 24.21 -10.32
CA CYS A 55 10.71 23.05 -9.93
C CYS A 55 11.97 22.93 -10.78
N SER A 56 13.03 23.57 -10.29
CA SER A 56 14.39 23.47 -10.78
C SER A 56 15.21 22.77 -9.71
N PRO A 57 15.65 21.51 -9.90
CA PRO A 57 16.54 20.88 -8.95
C PRO A 57 17.82 21.74 -8.89
N PRO A 58 18.13 22.33 -7.72
CA PRO A 58 19.15 23.36 -7.61
C PRO A 58 20.54 22.77 -7.86
N ALA A 59 21.47 23.58 -8.37
CA ALA A 59 22.76 23.10 -8.88
C ALA A 59 23.61 22.27 -7.88
N LEU A 60 23.32 22.38 -6.58
CA LEU A 60 23.96 21.64 -5.48
C LEU A 60 22.99 20.96 -4.51
N GLY A 61 21.69 21.25 -4.50
CA GLY A 61 20.77 20.78 -3.45
C GLY A 61 20.07 19.44 -3.73
N ALA A 62 19.05 19.12 -2.94
CA ALA A 62 18.38 17.82 -3.01
C ALA A 62 17.48 17.68 -4.27
N PRO A 63 17.65 16.63 -5.10
CA PRO A 63 16.86 16.45 -6.34
C PRO A 63 15.35 16.25 -6.09
N CYS A 64 14.97 15.86 -4.87
CA CYS A 64 13.59 15.66 -4.43
C CYS A 64 13.34 16.32 -3.06
N ALA A 65 13.73 17.59 -2.89
CA ALA A 65 13.47 18.34 -1.66
C ALA A 65 11.97 18.44 -1.35
N THR A 66 11.51 17.77 -0.29
CA THR A 66 10.15 17.90 0.28
C THR A 66 9.97 19.19 1.07
N GLY A 67 11.07 19.77 1.55
CA GLY A 67 11.08 20.82 2.55
C GLY A 67 10.95 20.28 3.98
N GLY A 68 10.93 21.22 4.91
CA GLY A 68 10.75 21.09 6.37
C GLY A 68 10.39 22.46 6.94
N LEU A 69 10.41 22.63 8.26
CA LEU A 69 10.06 23.92 8.89
C LEU A 69 11.03 25.05 8.51
N ALA A 70 12.33 24.75 8.47
CA ALA A 70 13.40 25.72 8.20
C ALA A 70 14.00 25.62 6.78
N THR A 71 13.47 24.74 5.92
CA THR A 71 13.99 24.44 4.58
C THR A 71 12.85 24.39 3.56
N LEU A 72 12.92 25.21 2.50
CA LEU A 72 11.93 25.18 1.42
C LEU A 72 12.03 23.90 0.58
N GLY A 73 10.88 23.29 0.29
CA GLY A 73 10.76 22.23 -0.71
C GLY A 73 10.75 22.76 -2.15
N ASN A 74 10.77 21.84 -3.11
CA ASN A 74 10.57 22.15 -4.52
C ASN A 74 9.09 22.57 -4.76
N ALA A 75 8.87 23.66 -5.50
CA ALA A 75 7.53 24.22 -5.75
C ALA A 75 6.62 23.36 -6.64
N GLU A 76 7.21 22.41 -7.38
CA GLU A 76 6.53 21.33 -8.11
C GLU A 76 7.43 20.10 -7.94
N PRO A 77 6.99 18.86 -8.23
CA PRO A 77 7.88 17.72 -8.14
C PRO A 77 8.60 17.45 -9.49
N SER A 78 9.90 17.15 -9.44
CA SER A 78 10.73 17.06 -10.65
C SER A 78 10.68 15.66 -11.30
N PRO A 79 10.57 15.54 -12.63
CA PRO A 79 10.42 14.26 -13.33
C PRO A 79 11.69 13.38 -13.40
N GLY A 80 12.22 12.92 -12.26
CA GLY A 80 13.15 11.78 -12.20
C GLY A 80 14.64 12.11 -12.17
N PHE A 81 15.07 13.09 -11.36
CA PHE A 81 16.51 13.44 -11.20
C PHE A 81 17.23 12.73 -10.04
N SER A 82 16.56 11.86 -9.29
CA SER A 82 17.14 11.17 -8.13
C SER A 82 17.34 9.67 -8.38
N LEU A 83 18.52 9.14 -8.04
CA LEU A 83 18.81 7.71 -7.99
C LEU A 83 19.09 7.24 -6.55
N GLY A 84 18.34 6.25 -6.08
CA GLY A 84 18.54 5.61 -4.78
C GLY A 84 18.36 6.58 -3.59
N ASN A 85 19.33 6.57 -2.67
CA ASN A 85 19.38 7.45 -1.51
C ASN A 85 20.28 8.65 -1.85
N PRO A 86 19.70 9.86 -2.03
CA PRO A 86 19.51 10.36 -3.38
C PRO A 86 20.80 10.87 -4.02
N ILE A 87 21.17 10.25 -5.13
CA ILE A 87 22.21 10.72 -6.06
C ILE A 87 21.53 11.61 -7.10
N HIS A 88 22.00 12.85 -7.26
CA HIS A 88 21.43 13.81 -8.20
C HIS A 88 21.96 13.58 -9.63
N LEU A 89 21.17 12.95 -10.49
CA LEU A 89 21.60 12.37 -11.77
C LEU A 89 22.20 13.35 -12.80
N ALA A 90 21.92 14.66 -12.72
CA ALA A 90 22.50 15.64 -13.65
C ALA A 90 23.86 16.24 -13.23
N ASN A 91 24.35 15.97 -12.01
CA ASN A 91 25.64 16.48 -11.49
C ASN A 91 26.45 15.45 -10.67
N GLY A 92 25.83 14.36 -10.23
CA GLY A 92 26.43 13.29 -9.43
C GLY A 92 26.54 13.55 -7.94
N ASN A 93 25.90 14.59 -7.40
CA ASN A 93 25.94 14.87 -5.97
C ASN A 93 25.30 13.74 -5.16
N LYS A 94 25.99 13.26 -4.10
CA LYS A 94 25.35 12.45 -3.05
C LYS A 94 24.68 13.35 -2.02
N TYR A 95 23.38 13.16 -1.84
CA TYR A 95 22.61 13.82 -0.80
C TYR A 95 22.04 12.82 0.21
N GLN A 96 22.09 13.10 1.52
CA GLN A 96 21.41 12.32 2.58
C GLN A 96 20.38 13.22 3.28
N LEU A 97 19.21 12.65 3.61
CA LEU A 97 18.28 13.23 4.56
C LEU A 97 18.04 12.25 5.71
N ASP A 98 18.41 12.65 6.91
CA ASP A 98 18.26 11.84 8.11
C ASP A 98 17.38 12.56 9.12
N ILE A 99 16.19 12.01 9.36
CA ILE A 99 15.18 12.56 10.27
C ILE A 99 15.29 11.82 11.60
N ASP A 100 15.75 12.52 12.64
CA ASP A 100 15.89 12.00 13.99
C ASP A 100 14.62 12.28 14.82
N LEU A 101 14.07 13.49 14.68
CA LEU A 101 12.75 13.90 15.15
C LEU A 101 11.95 14.50 13.97
N PRO A 102 10.90 13.84 13.46
CA PRO A 102 10.03 14.45 12.45
C PRO A 102 9.23 15.62 13.05
N PRO A 103 8.84 16.63 12.26
CA PRO A 103 7.97 17.71 12.72
C PRO A 103 6.68 17.18 13.34
N ASN A 104 6.54 17.34 14.65
CA ASN A 104 5.42 16.77 15.39
C ASN A 104 4.12 17.57 15.17
N ARG A 105 3.01 16.85 15.09
CA ARG A 105 1.65 17.36 14.88
C ARG A 105 0.79 17.39 16.15
N SER A 106 1.32 16.89 17.28
CA SER A 106 0.81 17.10 18.64
C SER A 106 1.67 18.08 19.47
N ALA A 107 2.75 18.62 18.88
CA ALA A 107 3.64 19.62 19.48
C ALA A 107 4.12 20.56 18.36
N PRO A 108 3.42 21.68 18.09
CA PRO A 108 3.65 22.48 16.90
C PRO A 108 5.00 23.23 16.97
N GLY A 109 5.98 22.77 16.18
CA GLY A 109 7.17 23.58 15.85
C GLY A 109 8.53 22.87 15.88
N LEU A 110 8.69 21.70 16.52
CA LEU A 110 10.02 21.05 16.61
C LEU A 110 10.26 20.00 15.52
N GLU A 111 11.39 20.10 14.82
CA GLU A 111 11.99 19.04 13.99
C GLU A 111 13.47 18.88 14.32
N LEU A 112 14.05 17.70 14.07
CA LEU A 112 15.50 17.46 14.11
C LEU A 112 15.86 16.65 12.88
N VAL A 113 16.35 17.35 11.86
CA VAL A 113 16.66 16.80 10.54
C VAL A 113 18.07 17.19 10.14
N ARG A 114 18.83 16.21 9.66
CA ARG A 114 20.21 16.32 9.19
C ARG A 114 20.29 16.13 7.69
N HIS A 115 21.11 16.96 7.06
CA HIS A 115 21.31 17.05 5.63
C HIS A 115 22.78 16.78 5.36
N TYR A 116 23.11 15.80 4.51
CA TYR A 116 24.45 15.65 3.95
C TYR A 116 24.43 16.07 2.49
N ASN A 117 25.45 16.78 2.05
CA ASN A 117 25.59 17.20 0.66
C ASN A 117 27.06 17.05 0.22
N GLY A 118 27.34 16.08 -0.66
CA GLY A 118 28.70 15.70 -1.06
C GLY A 118 29.44 16.74 -1.90
N LEU A 119 28.70 17.60 -2.64
CA LEU A 119 29.24 18.76 -3.36
C LEU A 119 29.19 20.06 -2.53
N SER A 120 28.84 19.97 -1.24
CA SER A 120 29.05 21.07 -0.29
C SER A 120 30.53 21.23 0.05
N SER A 121 30.89 22.41 0.52
CA SER A 121 32.18 22.69 1.17
C SER A 121 32.00 23.19 2.61
N GLN A 122 30.77 23.17 3.13
CA GLN A 122 30.45 23.67 4.47
C GLN A 122 31.03 22.78 5.56
N ALA A 123 31.62 23.40 6.58
CA ALA A 123 31.88 22.78 7.87
C ALA A 123 31.01 23.47 8.93
N GLY A 124 30.40 22.67 9.80
CA GLY A 124 29.61 23.12 10.95
C GLY A 124 29.78 22.16 12.11
N ALA A 125 28.94 22.27 13.13
CA ALA A 125 29.07 21.44 14.34
C ALA A 125 28.74 19.95 14.13
N LEU A 126 28.14 19.58 12.99
CA LEU A 126 28.02 18.18 12.53
C LEU A 126 29.23 17.71 11.70
N GLY A 127 30.34 18.47 11.70
CA GLY A 127 31.48 18.23 10.84
C GLY A 127 31.30 18.79 9.43
N ARG A 128 32.13 18.34 8.50
CA ARG A 128 32.10 18.78 7.10
C ARG A 128 31.04 18.04 6.27
N ASN A 129 30.44 18.77 5.32
CA ASN A 129 29.37 18.35 4.41
C ASN A 129 28.01 18.02 5.07
N TRP A 130 27.89 18.19 6.40
CA TRP A 130 26.65 18.01 7.17
C TRP A 130 26.10 19.33 7.73
N SER A 131 24.78 19.42 7.82
CA SER A 131 24.01 20.57 8.34
C SER A 131 22.70 20.13 8.98
N LEU A 132 22.17 20.94 9.91
CA LEU A 132 20.81 20.83 10.44
C LEU A 132 19.84 21.65 9.59
N SER A 133 18.55 21.30 9.60
CA SER A 133 17.47 22.09 8.96
C SER A 133 17.52 23.59 9.35
N TYR A 134 17.94 23.87 10.59
CA TYR A 134 18.09 25.21 11.19
C TYR A 134 19.38 25.97 10.81
N ASP A 135 20.26 25.39 9.97
CA ASP A 135 21.48 26.05 9.44
C ASP A 135 21.23 26.79 8.10
N THR A 136 19.95 26.99 7.76
CA THR A 136 19.51 27.93 6.73
C THR A 136 20.00 29.35 7.07
N VAL A 137 20.67 30.01 6.12
CA VAL A 137 21.35 31.30 6.29
C VAL A 137 20.97 32.27 5.16
N LEU A 138 20.63 33.49 5.55
CA LEU A 138 20.42 34.64 4.69
C LEU A 138 21.78 35.26 4.28
N GLN A 139 21.97 35.56 3.00
CA GLN A 139 23.21 36.09 2.45
C GLN A 139 22.94 37.33 1.58
N ARG A 140 23.68 38.41 1.82
CA ARG A 140 23.72 39.60 0.96
C ARG A 140 24.76 39.43 -0.14
N ARG A 141 24.44 39.80 -1.37
CA ARG A 141 25.33 39.80 -2.54
C ARG A 141 25.34 41.19 -3.19
N SER A 142 26.30 41.43 -4.09
CA SER A 142 26.36 42.65 -4.90
C SER A 142 25.12 42.83 -5.81
N THR A 143 24.45 41.74 -6.17
CA THR A 143 23.29 41.72 -7.08
C THR A 143 21.95 41.44 -6.38
N GLY A 144 21.86 41.61 -5.05
CA GLY A 144 20.63 41.35 -4.28
C GLY A 144 20.82 40.38 -3.10
N TRP A 145 19.75 39.69 -2.72
CA TRP A 145 19.72 38.80 -1.55
C TRP A 145 19.50 37.35 -1.95
N ARG A 146 20.04 36.42 -1.14
CA ARG A 146 20.01 34.98 -1.38
C ARG A 146 19.84 34.22 -0.08
N LEU A 147 18.91 33.27 -0.07
CA LEU A 147 18.83 32.24 0.98
C LEU A 147 19.74 31.06 0.60
N ARG A 148 20.57 30.61 1.54
CA ARG A 148 21.27 29.32 1.48
C ARG A 148 20.57 28.38 2.44
N GLN A 149 19.94 27.33 1.92
CA GLN A 149 19.16 26.39 2.71
C GLN A 149 20.04 25.28 3.32
N ALA A 150 19.54 24.60 4.35
CA ALA A 150 20.23 23.48 4.99
C ALA A 150 20.65 22.37 4.02
N ASP A 151 19.85 22.09 2.97
CA ASP A 151 20.18 21.10 1.94
C ASP A 151 21.35 21.50 1.02
N GLY A 152 21.90 22.71 1.19
CA GLY A 152 22.93 23.30 0.33
C GLY A 152 22.39 23.90 -0.97
N SER A 153 21.08 23.97 -1.16
CA SER A 153 20.50 24.77 -2.24
C SER A 153 20.64 26.27 -1.96
N PHE A 154 20.58 27.04 -3.05
CA PHE A 154 20.52 28.49 -3.02
C PHE A 154 19.25 28.96 -3.72
N LYS A 155 18.53 29.89 -3.09
CA LYS A 155 17.38 30.57 -3.67
C LYS A 155 17.67 32.07 -3.65
N ASP A 156 17.74 32.70 -4.82
CA ASP A 156 17.74 34.17 -4.88
C ASP A 156 16.35 34.67 -4.46
N ILE A 157 16.31 35.75 -3.66
CA ILE A 157 15.10 36.22 -2.99
C ILE A 157 14.91 37.73 -3.16
N THR A 158 13.68 38.18 -2.94
CA THR A 158 13.37 39.60 -2.70
C THR A 158 14.14 40.12 -1.49
N ALA A 159 14.34 41.44 -1.41
CA ALA A 159 14.98 42.05 -0.26
C ALA A 159 14.21 41.70 1.04
N PRO A 160 14.89 41.22 2.10
CA PRO A 160 14.25 40.98 3.38
C PRO A 160 13.90 42.31 4.05
N LEU A 161 12.87 42.29 4.89
CA LEU A 161 12.53 43.43 5.74
C LEU A 161 13.59 43.55 6.86
N PRO A 162 14.19 44.72 7.10
CA PRO A 162 15.04 44.92 8.26
C PRO A 162 14.22 44.88 9.55
N THR A 163 14.81 44.36 10.63
CA THR A 163 14.24 44.36 11.97
C THR A 163 15.29 44.89 12.96
N PRO A 164 14.92 45.28 14.20
CA PRO A 164 15.89 45.73 15.20
C PRO A 164 16.96 44.69 15.56
N GLU A 165 16.67 43.40 15.35
CA GLU A 165 17.58 42.28 15.66
C GLU A 165 18.31 41.72 14.42
N GLY A 166 17.92 42.15 13.21
CA GLY A 166 18.46 41.66 11.95
C GLY A 166 17.51 41.81 10.77
N PHE A 167 16.99 40.69 10.27
CA PHE A 167 16.23 40.63 9.02
C PHE A 167 15.09 39.61 9.08
N ARG A 168 14.03 39.86 8.31
CA ARG A 168 12.89 38.95 8.15
C ARG A 168 12.55 38.72 6.68
N TRP A 169 12.26 37.48 6.30
CA TRP A 169 11.83 37.16 4.94
C TRP A 169 10.63 36.20 4.91
N GLY A 170 9.70 36.43 3.97
CA GLY A 170 8.46 35.67 3.83
C GLY A 170 8.60 34.48 2.87
N LEU A 171 8.15 33.31 3.31
CA LEU A 171 8.02 32.11 2.49
C LEU A 171 6.68 32.13 1.72
N PRO A 172 6.57 31.46 0.55
CA PRO A 172 5.29 31.38 -0.19
C PRO A 172 4.13 30.78 0.60
N ASN A 173 4.43 30.03 1.66
CA ASN A 173 3.47 29.38 2.55
C ASN A 173 2.92 30.27 3.67
N GLY A 174 3.21 31.58 3.63
CA GLY A 174 2.77 32.54 4.65
C GLY A 174 3.57 32.49 5.95
N GLN A 175 4.52 31.55 6.09
CA GLN A 175 5.51 31.60 7.17
C GLN A 175 6.52 32.72 6.93
N GLN A 176 7.10 33.23 8.01
CA GLN A 176 8.17 34.22 7.98
C GLN A 176 9.38 33.64 8.72
N LEU A 177 10.56 33.77 8.12
CA LEU A 177 11.84 33.40 8.72
C LEU A 177 12.51 34.66 9.29
N ASP A 178 12.84 34.63 10.58
CA ASP A 178 13.65 35.64 11.26
C ASP A 178 15.13 35.24 11.23
N PHE A 179 16.00 36.21 10.97
CA PHE A 179 17.44 36.06 10.95
C PHE A 179 18.10 37.16 11.78
N ASP A 180 19.23 36.85 12.43
CA ASP A 180 20.06 37.88 13.06
C ASP A 180 20.79 38.77 12.04
N ALA A 181 21.46 39.81 12.52
CA ALA A 181 22.28 40.71 11.71
C ALA A 181 23.47 40.03 10.97
N GLN A 182 23.81 38.78 11.30
CA GLN A 182 24.78 37.96 10.56
C GLN A 182 24.11 36.97 9.59
N GLY A 183 22.78 37.02 9.47
CA GLY A 183 21.99 36.20 8.56
C GLY A 183 21.70 34.77 9.04
N ARG A 184 21.97 34.43 10.31
CA ARG A 184 21.66 33.09 10.85
C ARG A 184 20.21 33.03 11.31
N LEU A 185 19.50 31.94 11.03
CA LEU A 185 18.09 31.78 11.39
C LEU A 185 17.91 31.83 12.93
N THR A 186 17.02 32.71 13.41
CA THR A 186 16.69 32.93 14.83
C THR A 186 15.23 32.61 15.17
N GLY A 187 14.33 32.52 14.19
CA GLY A 187 12.92 32.23 14.44
C GLY A 187 12.10 31.89 13.19
N ILE A 188 10.92 31.33 13.42
CA ILE A 188 9.93 30.99 12.39
C ILE A 188 8.55 31.42 12.90
N GLN A 189 7.81 32.19 12.10
CA GLN A 189 6.49 32.73 12.44
C GLN A 189 5.44 32.33 11.38
N ALA A 190 4.16 32.39 11.74
CA ALA A 190 3.04 32.36 10.80
C ALA A 190 2.10 33.55 11.10
N GLY A 191 1.98 34.50 10.16
CA GLY A 191 1.25 35.75 10.40
C GLY A 191 1.87 36.59 11.52
N ARG A 192 1.29 36.55 12.72
CA ARG A 192 1.81 37.18 13.96
C ARG A 192 2.22 36.17 15.04
N GLU A 193 1.98 34.88 14.83
CA GLU A 193 2.27 33.82 15.79
C GLU A 193 3.71 33.32 15.60
N ALA A 194 4.52 33.37 16.65
CA ALA A 194 5.82 32.69 16.63
C ALA A 194 5.60 31.18 16.75
N LEU A 195 6.03 30.40 15.76
CA LEU A 195 5.95 28.94 15.78
C LEU A 195 7.14 28.33 16.52
N LEU A 196 8.33 28.91 16.31
CA LEU A 196 9.60 28.42 16.82
C LEU A 196 10.61 29.57 17.01
N ARG A 197 11.41 29.47 18.08
CA ARG A 197 12.55 30.35 18.41
C ARG A 197 13.83 29.53 18.43
N ILE A 198 14.94 30.13 17.97
CA ILE A 198 16.28 29.53 17.98
C ILE A 198 17.20 30.45 18.78
N GLU A 199 17.57 30.01 19.99
CA GLU A 199 18.63 30.63 20.76
C GLU A 199 19.99 30.16 20.21
N ARG A 200 20.94 31.08 20.04
CA ARG A 200 22.32 30.79 19.62
C ARG A 200 23.31 31.33 20.65
N HIS A 201 24.44 30.65 20.84
CA HIS A 201 25.45 31.10 21.80
C HIS A 201 26.07 32.44 21.35
N ALA A 202 26.16 33.40 22.28
CA ALA A 202 26.73 34.73 22.06
C ALA A 202 28.20 34.81 22.50
N GLY A 203 28.91 35.88 22.09
CA GLY A 203 30.29 36.16 22.48
C GLY A 203 31.37 35.47 21.63
N PRO A 204 32.66 35.87 21.75
CA PRO A 204 33.74 35.50 20.84
C PRO A 204 34.43 34.16 21.19
N HIS A 205 33.66 33.15 21.62
CA HIS A 205 34.15 31.81 21.98
C HIS A 205 33.89 30.76 20.87
N ALA A 206 34.45 29.56 21.01
CA ALA A 206 34.33 28.47 20.01
C ALA A 206 32.89 28.03 19.67
N LEU A 207 31.88 28.34 20.51
CA LEU A 207 30.47 28.02 20.25
C LEU A 207 29.70 29.16 19.52
N ALA A 208 30.35 30.27 19.17
CA ALA A 208 29.69 31.50 18.70
C ALA A 208 28.75 31.27 17.49
N GLY A 209 27.46 31.57 17.67
CA GLY A 209 26.43 31.42 16.63
C GLY A 209 25.94 29.98 16.40
N LEU A 210 26.50 28.98 17.10
CA LEU A 210 25.92 27.64 17.17
C LEU A 210 24.59 27.68 17.92
N ILE A 211 23.69 26.75 17.60
CA ILE A 211 22.35 26.66 18.18
C ILE A 211 22.47 26.16 19.62
N LYS A 212 22.04 26.95 20.61
CA LYS A 212 22.00 26.53 22.01
C LYS A 212 20.71 25.76 22.33
N ARG A 213 19.58 26.35 21.92
CA ARG A 213 18.23 25.84 22.22
C ARG A 213 17.31 26.15 21.05
N VAL A 214 16.44 25.21 20.70
CA VAL A 214 15.31 25.43 19.78
C VAL A 214 14.04 25.20 20.56
N GLU A 215 13.10 26.13 20.50
CA GLU A 215 11.91 26.11 21.35
C GLU A 215 10.64 26.42 20.55
N SER A 216 9.60 25.63 20.80
CA SER A 216 8.28 25.77 20.18
C SER A 216 7.38 26.72 20.96
N ALA A 217 6.34 27.23 20.29
CA ALA A 217 5.27 28.02 20.91
C ALA A 217 4.64 27.35 22.16
N SER A 218 4.63 26.02 22.22
CA SER A 218 4.07 25.24 23.34
C SER A 218 5.10 24.88 24.43
N GLY A 219 6.26 25.53 24.47
CA GLY A 219 7.27 25.36 25.54
C GLY A 219 8.03 24.02 25.53
N HIS A 220 7.82 23.17 24.52
CA HIS A 220 8.74 22.06 24.25
C HIS A 220 9.98 22.60 23.54
N GLY A 221 11.16 22.10 23.93
CA GLY A 221 12.42 22.47 23.29
C GLY A 221 13.32 21.29 22.94
N LEU A 222 14.37 21.62 22.18
CA LEU A 222 15.54 20.81 21.91
C LEU A 222 16.75 21.56 22.49
N GLU A 223 17.60 20.89 23.25
CA GLU A 223 18.79 21.48 23.87
C GLU A 223 20.05 20.84 23.29
N PHE A 224 20.99 21.67 22.83
CA PHE A 224 22.13 21.26 22.01
C PHE A 224 23.42 21.37 22.82
N HIS A 225 24.07 20.22 23.07
CA HIS A 225 25.27 20.12 23.88
C HIS A 225 26.49 19.91 23.00
N TYR A 226 27.54 20.71 23.22
CA TYR A 226 28.75 20.73 22.38
C TYR A 226 29.99 20.25 23.13
N GLN A 227 30.91 19.62 22.40
CA GLN A 227 32.25 19.29 22.88
C GLN A 227 33.30 19.87 21.93
N THR A 228 34.52 20.11 22.43
CA THR A 228 35.65 20.52 21.59
C THR A 228 36.43 19.29 21.14
N LEU A 229 36.63 19.15 19.84
CA LEU A 229 37.44 18.10 19.22
C LEU A 229 38.53 18.77 18.36
N HIS A 230 39.81 18.59 18.74
CA HIS A 230 40.98 19.23 18.10
C HIS A 230 40.81 20.75 17.86
N GLY A 231 40.29 21.47 18.85
CA GLY A 231 40.07 22.92 18.78
C GLY A 231 38.82 23.38 18.03
N GLN A 232 38.02 22.46 17.48
CA GLN A 232 36.75 22.77 16.79
C GLN A 232 35.55 22.28 17.61
N ALA A 233 34.49 23.08 17.65
CA ALA A 233 33.25 22.71 18.35
C ALA A 233 32.40 21.75 17.51
N VAL A 234 32.06 20.59 18.09
CA VAL A 234 31.16 19.60 17.49
C VAL A 234 29.98 19.29 18.41
N LEU A 235 28.82 19.04 17.82
CA LEU A 235 27.59 18.72 18.54
C LEU A 235 27.74 17.33 19.19
N GLN A 236 27.80 17.24 20.51
CA GLN A 236 27.97 16.00 21.27
C GLN A 236 26.62 15.28 21.47
N ALA A 237 25.58 16.03 21.84
CA ALA A 237 24.26 15.48 22.14
C ALA A 237 23.15 16.50 21.84
N VAL A 238 21.94 15.99 21.62
CA VAL A 238 20.71 16.79 21.60
C VAL A 238 19.69 16.14 22.53
N ASP A 239 19.21 16.88 23.51
CA ASP A 239 18.06 16.47 24.32
C ASP A 239 16.77 16.77 23.56
N THR A 240 15.85 15.80 23.57
CA THR A 240 14.58 15.88 22.86
C THR A 240 13.44 15.32 23.73
N PRO A 241 12.17 15.62 23.42
CA PRO A 241 11.02 14.95 24.06
C PRO A 241 10.95 13.43 23.88
N LEU A 242 11.82 12.83 23.05
CA LEU A 242 11.97 11.37 22.89
C LEU A 242 13.19 10.80 23.64
N GLY A 243 13.92 11.62 24.41
CA GLY A 243 15.19 11.30 25.04
C GLY A 243 16.41 11.91 24.32
N ARG A 244 17.61 11.60 24.84
CA ARG A 244 18.88 12.15 24.36
C ARG A 244 19.44 11.39 23.14
N PHE A 245 19.75 12.13 22.07
CA PHE A 245 20.53 11.64 20.94
C PHE A 245 22.00 11.98 21.16
N HIS A 246 22.91 11.06 20.81
CA HIS A 246 24.36 11.24 20.95
C HIS A 246 25.06 11.15 19.59
N TYR A 247 26.12 11.93 19.40
CA TYR A 247 26.81 12.11 18.13
C TYR A 247 28.31 11.83 18.33
N GLN A 248 28.92 11.10 17.40
CA GLN A 248 30.32 10.70 17.45
C GLN A 248 31.04 11.05 16.14
N TYR A 249 32.30 11.44 16.26
CA TYR A 249 33.09 11.98 15.15
C TYR A 249 34.47 11.34 15.10
N GLY A 250 34.92 11.08 13.89
CA GLY A 250 36.34 10.84 13.60
C GLY A 250 36.92 11.99 12.78
N GLN A 251 38.14 11.77 12.32
CA GLN A 251 38.93 12.71 11.52
C GLN A 251 39.47 12.02 10.27
N PRO A 252 39.80 12.77 9.21
CA PRO A 252 40.68 12.28 8.14
C PRO A 252 42.04 11.81 8.71
N ALA A 253 42.79 11.03 7.92
CA ALA A 253 44.13 10.62 8.31
C ALA A 253 45.07 11.85 8.42
N PRO A 254 46.00 11.93 9.40
CA PRO A 254 46.78 13.15 9.67
C PRO A 254 47.64 13.64 8.51
N ASP A 255 48.07 12.73 7.65
CA ASP A 255 48.83 12.95 6.42
C ASP A 255 47.99 13.52 5.25
N SER A 256 46.65 13.43 5.32
CA SER A 256 45.74 13.85 4.24
C SER A 256 45.54 15.38 4.11
N GLY A 257 46.25 16.20 4.90
CA GLY A 257 46.14 17.66 4.86
C GLY A 257 44.77 18.21 5.30
N HIS A 258 44.02 17.42 6.08
CA HIS A 258 42.60 17.61 6.31
C HIS A 258 42.24 17.30 7.78
N ALA A 259 41.66 18.29 8.49
CA ALA A 259 41.47 18.26 9.94
C ALA A 259 40.06 18.68 10.40
N ALA A 260 39.07 18.71 9.50
CA ALA A 260 37.68 19.00 9.88
C ALA A 260 36.96 17.69 10.31
N PRO A 261 36.16 17.71 11.39
CA PRO A 261 35.47 16.51 11.88
C PRO A 261 34.54 15.88 10.84
N ARG A 262 34.36 14.56 10.96
CA ARG A 262 33.39 13.78 10.18
C ARG A 262 32.42 13.11 11.13
N LEU A 263 31.11 13.34 10.97
CA LEU A 263 30.10 12.62 11.75
C LEU A 263 30.14 11.15 11.36
N GLU A 264 30.54 10.28 12.29
CA GLU A 264 30.78 8.84 12.06
C GLU A 264 29.74 7.96 12.75
N ALA A 265 29.08 8.43 13.83
CA ALA A 265 27.88 7.77 14.36
C ALA A 265 26.86 8.74 14.97
N VAL A 266 25.59 8.34 14.95
CA VAL A 266 24.52 8.91 15.79
C VAL A 266 23.80 7.77 16.51
N ALA A 267 23.81 7.81 17.84
CA ALA A 267 23.11 6.89 18.72
C ALA A 267 21.80 7.52 19.22
N ARG A 268 20.74 6.70 19.28
CA ARG A 268 19.37 7.12 19.59
C ARG A 268 18.96 6.65 20.99
N PRO A 269 17.90 7.24 21.60
CA PRO A 269 17.43 6.87 22.94
C PRO A 269 17.03 5.39 23.11
N ASP A 270 16.70 4.70 22.01
CA ASP A 270 16.34 3.27 21.98
C ASP A 270 17.56 2.34 21.75
N GLY A 271 18.79 2.85 21.93
CA GLY A 271 20.03 2.10 21.75
C GLY A 271 20.40 1.79 20.30
N LEU A 272 19.56 2.14 19.32
CA LEU A 272 19.87 1.98 17.90
C LEU A 272 20.85 3.07 17.45
N GLN A 273 21.95 2.66 16.80
CA GLN A 273 22.93 3.56 16.21
C GLN A 273 22.86 3.54 14.68
N ARG A 274 23.17 4.67 14.06
CA ARG A 274 23.44 4.80 12.63
C ARG A 274 24.88 5.25 12.43
N LEU A 275 25.65 4.48 11.66
CA LEU A 275 27.06 4.74 11.40
C LEU A 275 27.26 5.26 9.97
N TYR A 276 28.23 6.14 9.78
CA TYR A 276 28.56 6.82 8.52
C TYR A 276 30.03 6.56 8.19
N HIS A 277 30.29 6.14 6.95
CA HIS A 277 31.60 5.60 6.56
C HIS A 277 32.34 6.54 5.61
N TYR A 278 33.66 6.58 5.73
CA TYR A 278 34.56 7.47 4.99
C TYR A 278 35.85 6.71 4.61
N GLU A 279 35.68 5.69 3.75
CA GLU A 279 36.72 4.71 3.40
C GLU A 279 37.56 5.15 2.19
N VAL A 280 38.81 5.60 2.43
CA VAL A 280 39.77 6.14 1.44
C VAL A 280 39.66 5.55 0.03
N ARG A 281 39.62 4.21 -0.11
CA ARG A 281 39.54 3.49 -1.39
C ARG A 281 38.35 3.88 -2.30
N HIS A 282 37.25 4.38 -1.73
CA HIS A 282 36.06 4.78 -2.49
C HIS A 282 35.94 6.31 -2.65
N GLN A 283 36.81 7.10 -2.01
CA GLN A 283 36.67 8.54 -1.83
C GLN A 283 37.31 9.40 -2.93
N ALA A 284 38.08 8.80 -3.85
CA ALA A 284 38.84 9.50 -4.89
C ALA A 284 39.67 10.69 -4.36
N GLY A 285 40.26 10.55 -3.16
CA GLY A 285 41.09 11.56 -2.50
C GLY A 285 40.35 12.59 -1.62
N ASN A 286 39.01 12.60 -1.58
CA ASN A 286 38.24 13.54 -0.76
C ASN A 286 37.72 12.86 0.54
N PRO A 287 38.39 13.01 1.70
CA PRO A 287 38.07 12.22 2.91
C PRO A 287 36.74 12.56 3.58
N TYR A 288 36.04 13.59 3.08
CA TYR A 288 34.72 14.02 3.52
C TYR A 288 33.57 13.41 2.70
N THR A 289 33.88 12.65 1.65
CA THR A 289 32.87 11.93 0.88
C THR A 289 32.32 10.75 1.68
N LEU A 290 31.01 10.77 1.94
CA LEU A 290 30.30 9.68 2.62
C LEU A 290 30.31 8.43 1.72
N THR A 291 31.10 7.42 2.08
CA THR A 291 31.25 6.16 1.33
C THR A 291 30.21 5.11 1.69
N GLY A 292 29.46 5.26 2.79
CA GLY A 292 28.41 4.32 3.13
C GLY A 292 27.68 4.62 4.44
N ILE A 293 26.64 3.82 4.74
CA ILE A 293 25.88 3.88 5.99
C ILE A 293 25.65 2.46 6.54
N SER A 294 25.74 2.29 7.87
CA SER A 294 25.28 1.10 8.61
C SER A 294 24.21 1.44 9.64
N LEU A 295 23.46 0.43 10.09
CA LEU A 295 22.70 0.45 11.34
C LEU A 295 23.29 -0.57 12.32
N GLN A 296 23.18 -0.29 13.62
CA GLN A 296 23.62 -1.18 14.68
C GLN A 296 22.62 -1.15 15.83
N SER A 297 22.04 -2.29 16.18
CA SER A 297 21.25 -2.44 17.41
C SER A 297 22.17 -2.64 18.62
N GLN A 298 21.71 -2.32 19.82
CA GLN A 298 22.44 -2.56 21.06
C GLN A 298 22.90 -4.03 21.15
N GLY A 299 24.19 -4.25 21.40
CA GLY A 299 24.81 -5.59 21.47
C GLY A 299 25.01 -6.32 20.14
N ALA A 300 24.53 -5.78 19.01
CA ALA A 300 24.69 -6.40 17.69
C ALA A 300 25.90 -5.86 16.90
N ALA A 301 26.36 -6.62 15.91
CA ALA A 301 27.33 -6.13 14.93
C ALA A 301 26.70 -5.13 13.94
N PRO A 302 27.44 -4.13 13.40
CA PRO A 302 26.89 -3.17 12.46
C PRO A 302 26.50 -3.79 11.10
N GLN A 303 25.23 -3.70 10.73
CA GLN A 303 24.74 -4.07 9.40
C GLN A 303 24.96 -2.91 8.42
N ARG A 304 25.89 -3.07 7.47
CA ARG A 304 26.03 -2.16 6.32
C ARG A 304 24.76 -2.18 5.47
N LEU A 305 24.28 -1.00 5.08
CA LEU A 305 23.08 -0.82 4.25
C LEU A 305 23.40 -0.43 2.81
N ILE A 306 24.48 0.33 2.61
CA ILE A 306 24.77 1.00 1.34
C ILE A 306 26.22 1.47 1.27
N THR A 307 26.75 1.57 0.06
CA THR A 307 28.10 2.05 -0.28
C THR A 307 28.05 2.90 -1.55
N TRP A 308 28.90 3.92 -1.63
CA TRP A 308 29.06 4.81 -2.78
C TRP A 308 30.55 4.99 -3.11
N GLU A 309 30.87 5.06 -4.40
CA GLU A 309 32.22 5.32 -4.90
C GLU A 309 32.19 6.53 -5.85
N TYR A 310 33.21 7.37 -5.75
CA TYR A 310 33.25 8.70 -6.35
C TYR A 310 34.33 8.82 -7.43
N ASP A 311 34.16 9.78 -8.34
CA ASP A 311 35.26 10.26 -9.18
C ASP A 311 36.00 11.45 -8.55
N ALA A 312 37.11 11.87 -9.16
CA ALA A 312 37.91 13.01 -8.71
C ALA A 312 37.17 14.37 -8.73
N HIS A 313 35.94 14.43 -9.25
CA HIS A 313 35.07 15.62 -9.21
C HIS A 313 34.03 15.53 -8.06
N GLY A 314 34.12 14.52 -7.20
CA GLY A 314 33.16 14.29 -6.12
C GLY A 314 31.79 13.76 -6.58
N ARG A 315 31.70 13.21 -7.80
CA ARG A 315 30.46 12.66 -8.37
C ARG A 315 30.37 11.18 -8.07
N VAL A 316 29.21 10.70 -7.62
CA VAL A 316 28.99 9.26 -7.43
C VAL A 316 28.98 8.56 -8.79
N ILE A 317 29.97 7.72 -9.04
CA ILE A 317 30.08 6.88 -10.24
C ILE A 317 29.65 5.43 -9.98
N SER A 318 29.42 5.06 -8.72
CA SER A 318 29.06 3.70 -8.30
C SER A 318 28.21 3.71 -7.02
N LEU A 319 27.14 2.91 -7.00
CA LEU A 319 26.22 2.71 -5.89
C LEU A 319 26.08 1.20 -5.65
N ARG A 320 26.27 0.74 -4.42
CA ARG A 320 26.06 -0.66 -4.02
C ARG A 320 25.17 -0.70 -2.78
N GLN A 321 24.05 -1.42 -2.81
CA GLN A 321 23.25 -1.66 -1.60
C GLN A 321 23.75 -2.92 -0.90
N HIS A 322 23.56 -3.00 0.42
CA HIS A 322 24.01 -4.11 1.26
C HIS A 322 22.82 -4.63 2.09
N GLY A 323 22.75 -5.93 2.33
CA GLY A 323 21.57 -6.59 2.91
C GLY A 323 20.38 -6.69 1.95
N ARG A 324 20.62 -6.56 0.65
CA ARG A 324 19.70 -6.80 -0.48
C ARG A 324 20.50 -7.37 -1.65
N THR A 325 19.85 -8.10 -2.55
CA THR A 325 20.43 -8.68 -3.77
C THR A 325 20.64 -7.67 -4.91
N LEU A 326 20.03 -6.48 -4.80
CA LEU A 326 20.08 -5.40 -5.80
C LEU A 326 21.49 -5.15 -6.40
N PRO A 327 21.61 -5.15 -7.73
CA PRO A 327 22.90 -5.02 -8.41
C PRO A 327 23.51 -3.63 -8.23
N ALA A 328 24.84 -3.53 -8.32
CA ALA A 328 25.53 -2.26 -8.24
C ALA A 328 25.19 -1.37 -9.45
N LEU A 329 24.95 -0.08 -9.21
CA LEU A 329 24.60 0.91 -10.24
C LEU A 329 25.78 1.88 -10.46
N HIS A 330 26.42 1.77 -11.61
CA HIS A 330 27.34 2.77 -12.14
C HIS A 330 26.58 3.92 -12.82
N VAL A 331 27.20 5.10 -12.88
CA VAL A 331 26.61 6.30 -13.49
C VAL A 331 27.62 7.00 -14.41
N ASP A 332 27.35 6.98 -15.72
CA ASP A 332 28.15 7.66 -16.73
C ASP A 332 27.59 9.06 -17.00
N TYR A 333 28.34 10.10 -16.64
CA TYR A 333 28.03 11.49 -16.96
C TYR A 333 28.47 11.84 -18.39
N LEU A 334 27.91 11.13 -19.38
CA LEU A 334 28.30 11.18 -20.80
C LEU A 334 28.37 12.60 -21.37
N ARG A 335 27.48 13.50 -20.93
CA ARG A 335 27.48 14.89 -21.36
C ARG A 335 26.86 15.81 -20.30
N SER A 336 27.59 16.83 -19.85
CA SER A 336 27.01 17.91 -19.03
C SER A 336 26.19 18.87 -19.89
N ALA A 337 25.04 19.32 -19.40
CA ALA A 337 24.22 20.33 -20.09
C ALA A 337 24.92 21.70 -20.11
N ARG A 338 24.95 22.38 -21.26
CA ARG A 338 25.56 23.72 -21.42
C ARG A 338 24.74 24.56 -22.41
N GLY A 339 24.26 25.73 -21.98
CA GLY A 339 23.44 26.61 -22.83
C GLY A 339 22.19 25.88 -23.37
N THR A 340 22.02 25.91 -24.68
CA THR A 340 20.95 25.19 -25.41
C THR A 340 21.19 23.67 -25.52
N ARG A 341 22.41 23.18 -25.27
CA ARG A 341 22.79 21.76 -25.47
C ARG A 341 22.38 20.90 -24.29
N SER A 342 21.56 19.88 -24.55
CA SER A 342 21.17 18.88 -23.54
C SER A 342 22.37 18.13 -22.99
N GLY A 343 22.37 17.91 -21.68
CA GLY A 343 23.16 16.89 -21.01
C GLY A 343 22.51 15.51 -21.14
N ILE A 344 23.34 14.48 -20.96
CA ILE A 344 22.96 13.08 -20.97
C ILE A 344 23.70 12.40 -19.83
N THR A 345 22.93 11.75 -18.96
CA THR A 345 23.46 10.80 -17.97
C THR A 345 22.96 9.40 -18.33
N ARG A 346 23.86 8.43 -18.36
CA ARG A 346 23.55 7.02 -18.54
C ARG A 346 23.72 6.30 -17.20
N ILE A 347 22.70 5.59 -16.74
CA ILE A 347 22.83 4.68 -15.59
C ILE A 347 23.15 3.30 -16.16
N ARG A 348 24.22 2.68 -15.66
CA ARG A 348 24.56 1.29 -15.98
C ARG A 348 24.56 0.49 -14.69
N SER A 349 23.69 -0.49 -14.54
CA SER A 349 23.98 -1.55 -13.59
C SER A 349 25.16 -2.40 -14.10
N VAL A 350 25.64 -3.37 -13.34
CA VAL A 350 26.79 -4.23 -13.68
C VAL A 350 26.52 -5.23 -14.83
N ASN A 351 25.37 -5.14 -15.49
CA ASN A 351 24.70 -6.28 -16.11
C ASN A 351 23.74 -5.83 -17.24
N GLY A 352 24.29 -5.18 -18.28
CA GLY A 352 23.63 -5.05 -19.59
C GLY A 352 22.79 -3.79 -19.84
N ALA A 353 21.48 -3.84 -19.55
CA ALA A 353 20.46 -3.01 -20.22
C ALA A 353 20.30 -1.57 -19.66
N GLN A 354 21.26 -0.73 -20.07
CA GLN A 354 21.48 0.70 -19.78
C GLN A 354 20.23 1.56 -19.65
N HIS A 355 20.27 2.65 -18.89
CA HIS A 355 19.24 3.70 -18.85
C HIS A 355 19.84 5.03 -19.31
N THR A 356 19.05 5.90 -19.93
CA THR A 356 19.53 7.20 -20.41
C THR A 356 18.49 8.27 -20.12
N ILE A 357 18.90 9.33 -19.42
CA ILE A 357 18.07 10.51 -19.21
C ILE A 357 18.70 11.66 -19.98
N GLU A 358 17.94 12.24 -20.92
CA GLU A 358 18.30 13.50 -21.56
C GLU A 358 17.67 14.66 -20.81
N PHE A 359 18.47 15.69 -20.52
CA PHE A 359 18.03 16.86 -19.78
C PHE A 359 18.69 18.14 -20.29
N ARG A 360 18.01 19.28 -20.21
CA ARG A 360 18.60 20.61 -20.48
C ARG A 360 18.59 21.46 -19.22
N ARG A 361 19.32 22.59 -19.26
CA ARG A 361 19.05 23.70 -18.34
C ARG A 361 17.96 24.61 -18.92
N ALA A 362 16.95 24.94 -18.13
CA ALA A 362 15.85 25.86 -18.44
C ALA A 362 15.18 26.32 -17.13
N GLY A 363 14.57 27.50 -17.10
CA GLY A 363 13.86 28.02 -15.93
C GLY A 363 14.66 27.97 -14.61
N GLY A 364 15.97 28.27 -14.67
CA GLY A 364 16.87 28.29 -13.50
C GLY A 364 17.51 26.95 -13.08
N GLY A 365 17.17 25.81 -13.69
CA GLY A 365 17.73 24.51 -13.30
C GLY A 365 17.56 23.44 -14.37
N TYR A 366 17.60 22.16 -13.98
CA TYR A 366 17.49 21.05 -14.94
C TYR A 366 16.02 20.71 -15.27
N ARG A 367 15.77 20.26 -16.51
CA ARG A 367 14.50 19.72 -17.02
C ARG A 367 14.77 18.44 -17.80
N VAL A 368 14.01 17.38 -17.56
CA VAL A 368 14.11 16.12 -18.33
C VAL A 368 13.35 16.29 -19.63
N LEU A 369 14.02 16.08 -20.77
CA LEU A 369 13.41 16.16 -22.09
C LEU A 369 12.90 14.80 -22.55
N ASN A 370 13.71 13.75 -22.34
CA ASN A 370 13.36 12.39 -22.69
C ASN A 370 13.98 11.41 -21.68
N ARG A 371 13.26 10.33 -21.39
CA ARG A 371 13.75 9.14 -20.68
C ARG A 371 13.72 7.97 -21.65
N GLY A 372 14.45 8.10 -22.75
CA GLY A 372 14.31 7.22 -23.91
C GLY A 372 14.27 5.75 -23.51
N ALA A 373 13.31 4.99 -24.04
CA ALA A 373 13.05 3.63 -23.61
C ALA A 373 14.19 2.65 -23.98
N ALA A 374 14.07 1.42 -23.47
CA ALA A 374 14.77 0.23 -24.00
C ALA A 374 13.80 -0.96 -24.21
N ASN A 375 12.49 -0.71 -24.11
CA ASN A 375 11.42 -1.67 -24.31
C ASN A 375 10.38 -0.99 -25.25
N PRO A 376 9.98 -1.59 -26.38
CA PRO A 376 8.98 -1.02 -27.29
C PRO A 376 7.59 -0.79 -26.66
N GLU A 377 7.25 -1.47 -25.57
CA GLU A 377 5.98 -1.33 -24.84
C GLU A 377 6.02 -0.22 -23.76
N LEU A 378 7.14 0.50 -23.64
CA LEU A 378 7.13 1.85 -23.08
C LEU A 378 6.63 2.81 -24.16
N THR A 379 5.33 3.11 -24.14
CA THR A 379 4.82 4.30 -24.83
C THR A 379 5.59 5.54 -24.35
N ASP A 380 5.99 6.39 -25.29
CA ASP A 380 6.60 7.71 -25.03
C ASP A 380 5.56 8.64 -24.40
N ALA A 381 5.19 8.40 -23.14
CA ALA A 381 4.33 9.28 -22.36
C ALA A 381 5.11 10.57 -22.06
N PRO A 382 4.85 11.68 -22.77
CA PRO A 382 5.80 12.78 -22.86
C PRO A 382 5.81 13.56 -21.54
N VAL A 383 7.01 13.97 -21.10
CA VAL A 383 7.17 14.99 -20.08
C VAL A 383 6.93 16.33 -20.77
N THR A 384 5.69 16.81 -20.76
CA THR A 384 5.35 18.07 -21.42
C THR A 384 5.56 19.26 -20.48
N TYR A 385 6.03 20.34 -21.07
CA TYR A 385 6.20 21.63 -20.41
C TYR A 385 5.39 22.71 -21.14
N ASP A 386 5.03 23.76 -20.44
CA ASP A 386 4.53 24.99 -21.08
C ASP A 386 5.69 25.87 -21.59
N SER A 387 5.34 26.98 -22.25
CA SER A 387 6.31 27.94 -22.82
C SER A 387 7.26 28.56 -21.78
N ALA A 388 6.92 28.52 -20.49
CA ALA A 388 7.77 28.99 -19.41
C ALA A 388 8.74 27.91 -18.87
N TRP A 389 8.57 26.63 -19.27
CA TRP A 389 9.21 25.45 -18.69
C TRP A 389 8.70 25.05 -17.29
N ARG A 390 7.40 25.27 -17.02
CA ARG A 390 6.63 24.61 -15.93
C ARG A 390 6.04 23.29 -16.44
N LEU A 391 5.88 22.28 -15.58
CA LEU A 391 5.35 20.97 -15.98
C LEU A 391 3.87 21.08 -16.39
N SER A 392 3.49 20.66 -17.61
CA SER A 392 2.09 20.69 -18.07
C SER A 392 1.46 19.29 -18.18
N GLY A 393 2.29 18.25 -18.31
CA GLY A 393 1.83 16.87 -18.34
C GLY A 393 2.95 15.87 -18.06
N LEU A 394 2.58 14.71 -17.53
CA LEU A 394 3.51 13.69 -17.08
C LEU A 394 2.80 12.33 -17.00
N ASP A 395 3.32 11.31 -17.68
CA ASP A 395 2.99 9.91 -17.42
C ASP A 395 1.48 9.53 -17.52
N GLY A 396 0.69 10.32 -18.24
CA GLY A 396 -0.78 10.15 -18.34
C GLY A 396 -1.60 11.04 -17.40
N LEU A 397 -0.97 11.99 -16.69
CA LEU A 397 -1.64 13.09 -15.98
C LEU A 397 -1.44 14.41 -16.73
N HIS A 398 -2.48 15.24 -16.78
CA HIS A 398 -2.43 16.62 -17.23
C HIS A 398 -2.55 17.60 -16.04
N LEU A 399 -1.85 18.73 -16.10
CA LEU A 399 -1.80 19.74 -15.04
C LEU A 399 -2.38 21.07 -15.50
N GLN A 400 -3.59 21.39 -15.03
CA GLN A 400 -4.20 22.69 -15.27
C GLN A 400 -3.59 23.74 -14.33
N ARG A 401 -3.25 24.91 -14.87
CA ARG A 401 -2.60 26.01 -14.13
C ARG A 401 -3.43 27.29 -14.18
N ALA A 402 -3.30 28.12 -13.14
CA ALA A 402 -3.81 29.49 -13.13
C ALA A 402 -2.96 30.41 -14.03
N PRO A 403 -3.44 31.61 -14.42
CA PRO A 403 -2.65 32.57 -15.21
C PRO A 403 -1.30 32.95 -14.57
N GLY A 404 -1.24 33.00 -13.23
CA GLY A 404 0.01 33.22 -12.49
C GLY A 404 1.00 32.04 -12.50
N GLY A 405 0.62 30.90 -13.08
CA GLY A 405 1.47 29.71 -13.24
C GLY A 405 1.24 28.59 -12.22
N GLU A 406 0.63 28.88 -11.07
CA GLU A 406 0.37 27.87 -10.03
C GLU A 406 -0.51 26.72 -10.53
N PRO A 407 -0.19 25.45 -10.22
CA PRO A 407 -1.03 24.31 -10.57
C PRO A 407 -2.32 24.31 -9.72
N VAL A 408 -3.47 24.21 -10.40
CA VAL A 408 -4.80 24.26 -9.76
C VAL A 408 -5.59 22.96 -9.90
N ARG A 409 -5.29 22.10 -10.89
CA ARG A 409 -5.87 20.76 -10.99
C ARG A 409 -4.91 19.72 -11.54
N VAL A 410 -5.05 18.49 -11.04
CA VAL A 410 -4.47 17.27 -11.62
C VAL A 410 -5.59 16.48 -12.30
N ILE A 411 -5.43 16.16 -13.59
CA ILE A 411 -6.46 15.50 -14.41
C ILE A 411 -5.88 14.21 -15.00
N PRO A 412 -6.14 13.04 -14.40
CA PRO A 412 -5.77 11.75 -14.98
C PRO A 412 -6.44 11.52 -16.33
N GLN A 413 -5.67 10.97 -17.29
CA GLN A 413 -6.15 10.52 -18.61
C GLN A 413 -6.36 8.99 -18.65
N ALA A 414 -6.19 8.31 -17.52
CA ALA A 414 -6.40 6.87 -17.40
C ALA A 414 -7.90 6.52 -17.36
N PRO A 415 -8.32 5.36 -17.91
CA PRO A 415 -9.65 4.83 -17.69
C PRO A 415 -9.86 4.43 -16.22
N GLY A 416 -11.10 4.09 -15.88
CA GLY A 416 -11.55 3.58 -14.59
C GLY A 416 -12.33 4.61 -13.77
N TRP A 417 -12.02 5.90 -13.91
CA TRP A 417 -12.76 7.00 -13.28
C TRP A 417 -13.01 8.15 -14.28
N PRO A 418 -14.08 8.06 -15.11
CA PRO A 418 -14.41 9.09 -16.09
C PRO A 418 -14.60 10.46 -15.46
N GLY A 419 -14.06 11.50 -16.10
CA GLY A 419 -14.13 12.88 -15.62
C GLY A 419 -13.36 13.17 -14.32
N LEU A 420 -12.49 12.25 -13.88
CA LEU A 420 -11.69 12.41 -12.66
C LEU A 420 -10.80 13.66 -12.74
N LEU A 421 -10.90 14.50 -11.72
CA LEU A 421 -9.88 15.49 -11.41
C LEU A 421 -9.74 15.70 -9.90
N PHE A 422 -8.54 16.11 -9.50
CA PHE A 422 -8.21 16.57 -8.15
C PHE A 422 -7.96 18.08 -8.20
N GLU A 423 -8.53 18.85 -7.28
CA GLU A 423 -8.31 20.30 -7.19
C GLU A 423 -7.22 20.62 -6.17
N LEU A 424 -6.19 21.35 -6.62
CA LEU A 424 -5.06 21.79 -5.82
C LEU A 424 -5.41 23.15 -5.20
N GLN A 425 -5.88 23.13 -3.95
CA GLN A 425 -6.24 24.35 -3.21
C GLN A 425 -5.08 24.93 -2.39
N ARG A 426 -5.17 26.24 -2.11
CA ARG A 426 -4.22 26.98 -1.25
C ARG A 426 -4.43 26.76 0.26
N HIS A 427 -5.44 25.97 0.66
CA HIS A 427 -5.73 25.64 2.06
C HIS A 427 -5.11 24.27 2.43
N PRO A 428 -4.23 24.17 3.44
CA PRO A 428 -3.39 22.98 3.68
C PRO A 428 -4.13 21.80 4.34
N ALA A 429 -5.46 21.85 4.43
CA ALA A 429 -6.29 20.90 5.18
C ALA A 429 -7.64 20.58 4.51
N GLN A 430 -7.87 20.99 3.26
CA GLN A 430 -9.05 20.59 2.48
C GLN A 430 -8.61 20.09 1.10
N TYR A 431 -9.12 18.93 0.72
CA TYR A 431 -8.85 18.26 -0.55
C TYR A 431 -10.18 17.99 -1.24
N HIS A 432 -10.22 18.22 -2.54
CA HIS A 432 -11.41 18.00 -3.34
C HIS A 432 -11.03 17.18 -4.57
N TRP A 433 -11.77 16.11 -4.80
CA TRP A 433 -11.76 15.40 -6.07
C TRP A 433 -13.18 15.26 -6.58
N ARG A 434 -13.33 15.14 -7.89
CA ARG A 434 -14.61 14.82 -8.50
C ARG A 434 -14.43 13.83 -9.63
N SER A 435 -15.44 13.00 -9.85
CA SER A 435 -15.56 12.11 -11.01
C SER A 435 -17.01 12.08 -11.49
N HIS A 436 -17.27 11.55 -12.68
CA HIS A 436 -18.64 11.26 -13.11
C HIS A 436 -19.28 10.15 -12.28
N ALA A 437 -18.46 9.24 -11.73
CA ALA A 437 -18.94 8.11 -10.94
C ALA A 437 -19.44 8.50 -9.54
N THR A 438 -18.86 9.51 -8.89
CA THR A 438 -19.09 9.83 -7.46
C THR A 438 -19.34 11.30 -7.16
N GLY A 439 -19.57 12.13 -8.19
CA GLY A 439 -19.67 13.58 -8.04
C GLY A 439 -18.43 14.17 -7.37
N GLN A 440 -18.58 15.29 -6.67
CA GLN A 440 -17.52 15.92 -5.86
C GLN A 440 -17.48 15.36 -4.44
N THR A 441 -16.32 14.85 -4.03
CA THR A 441 -16.04 14.45 -2.64
C THR A 441 -14.99 15.38 -2.04
N THR A 442 -15.16 15.72 -0.76
CA THR A 442 -14.33 16.67 -0.02
C THR A 442 -13.78 16.03 1.24
N LEU A 443 -12.46 15.88 1.33
CA LEU A 443 -11.76 15.45 2.53
C LEU A 443 -11.22 16.67 3.29
N ARG A 444 -11.58 16.81 4.55
CA ARG A 444 -10.99 17.74 5.52
C ARG A 444 -10.05 16.97 6.46
N ALA A 445 -8.88 17.54 6.68
CA ALA A 445 -7.92 17.03 7.65
C ALA A 445 -8.06 17.72 9.02
N ASP A 446 -7.54 17.09 10.07
CA ASP A 446 -7.29 17.75 11.35
C ASP A 446 -6.08 18.70 11.26
N ALA A 447 -5.82 19.48 12.32
CA ALA A 447 -4.59 20.29 12.42
C ALA A 447 -3.31 19.42 12.32
N SER A 448 -3.44 18.13 12.65
CA SER A 448 -2.42 17.11 12.46
C SER A 448 -2.41 16.50 11.06
N GLY A 449 -3.03 17.12 10.05
CA GLY A 449 -3.01 16.73 8.64
C GLY A 449 -3.37 15.27 8.35
N ARG A 450 -4.23 14.65 9.15
CA ARG A 450 -4.80 13.30 8.96
C ARG A 450 -6.26 13.41 8.54
N PRO A 451 -6.85 12.42 7.84
CA PRO A 451 -8.29 12.34 7.61
C PRO A 451 -9.10 12.52 8.89
N ALA A 452 -9.97 13.53 8.90
CA ALA A 452 -10.79 13.94 10.05
C ALA A 452 -12.26 14.16 9.70
N ARG A 453 -12.60 14.63 8.49
CA ARG A 453 -13.98 14.57 7.99
C ARG A 453 -14.03 14.39 6.47
N LEU A 454 -14.81 13.44 5.98
CA LEU A 454 -15.12 13.24 4.58
C LEU A 454 -16.57 13.68 4.31
N HIS A 455 -16.81 14.41 3.24
CA HIS A 455 -18.14 14.82 2.75
C HIS A 455 -18.31 14.33 1.30
N TYR A 456 -19.41 13.64 1.02
CA TYR A 456 -19.73 13.10 -0.30
C TYR A 456 -20.69 14.04 -1.07
N ALA A 457 -20.80 13.83 -2.39
CA ALA A 457 -21.59 14.70 -3.28
C ALA A 457 -23.09 14.78 -2.97
N ASN A 458 -23.62 13.84 -2.18
CA ASN A 458 -25.01 13.76 -1.74
C ASN A 458 -25.26 14.36 -0.36
N GLY A 459 -24.23 14.97 0.25
CA GLY A 459 -24.27 15.55 1.59
C GLY A 459 -23.89 14.58 2.71
N ASP A 460 -23.81 13.27 2.47
CA ASP A 460 -23.38 12.30 3.47
C ASP A 460 -21.98 12.65 3.99
N SER A 461 -21.67 12.22 5.21
CA SER A 461 -20.35 12.46 5.80
C SER A 461 -19.88 11.38 6.77
N LEU A 462 -18.56 11.33 6.92
CA LEU A 462 -17.85 10.55 7.94
C LEU A 462 -16.89 11.49 8.68
N GLU A 463 -17.12 11.72 9.97
CA GLU A 463 -16.19 12.42 10.87
C GLU A 463 -15.42 11.43 11.74
N LEU A 464 -14.09 11.56 11.81
CA LEU A 464 -13.20 10.76 12.63
C LEU A 464 -12.63 11.61 13.76
N ARG A 465 -12.98 11.29 15.01
CA ARG A 465 -12.43 11.93 16.20
C ARG A 465 -11.26 11.13 16.73
N ARG A 466 -10.24 11.83 17.24
CA ARG A 466 -8.98 11.25 17.71
C ARG A 466 -8.63 11.76 19.10
N ASP A 467 -7.86 10.99 19.84
CA ASP A 467 -7.23 11.44 21.08
C ASP A 467 -5.93 12.22 20.84
N ALA A 468 -5.29 12.68 21.92
CA ALA A 468 -4.02 13.40 21.87
C ALA A 468 -2.86 12.57 21.25
N GLN A 469 -2.96 11.25 21.29
CA GLN A 469 -2.03 10.31 20.65
C GLN A 469 -2.34 10.09 19.16
N GLY A 470 -3.47 10.60 18.65
CA GLY A 470 -3.91 10.48 17.26
C GLY A 470 -4.66 9.19 16.92
N ARG A 471 -4.90 8.31 17.90
CA ARG A 471 -5.68 7.08 17.71
C ARG A 471 -7.15 7.47 17.48
N PRO A 472 -7.87 6.85 16.54
CA PRO A 472 -9.29 7.14 16.36
C PRO A 472 -10.08 6.65 17.57
N VAL A 473 -10.91 7.52 18.16
CA VAL A 473 -11.76 7.22 19.33
C VAL A 473 -13.25 7.21 19.00
N SER A 474 -13.67 7.89 17.92
CA SER A 474 -14.98 7.66 17.33
C SER A 474 -15.01 7.93 15.82
N LEU A 475 -15.93 7.24 15.14
CA LEU A 475 -16.27 7.45 13.72
C LEU A 475 -17.77 7.76 13.65
N HIS A 476 -18.12 8.95 13.20
CA HIS A 476 -19.49 9.45 13.08
C HIS A 476 -19.88 9.49 11.60
N TYR A 477 -20.64 8.49 11.16
CA TYR A 477 -21.28 8.44 9.86
C TYR A 477 -22.63 9.15 9.92
N ALA A 478 -22.96 9.98 8.93
CA ALA A 478 -24.24 10.67 8.85
C ALA A 478 -24.77 10.65 7.40
N ALA A 479 -25.99 10.16 7.22
CA ALA A 479 -26.71 10.21 5.95
C ALA A 479 -27.52 11.51 5.86
N ALA A 480 -27.25 12.35 4.86
CA ALA A 480 -27.88 13.67 4.78
C ALA A 480 -29.39 13.59 4.46
N ARG A 481 -29.77 12.71 3.51
CA ARG A 481 -31.17 12.59 3.05
C ARG A 481 -32.14 12.06 4.12
N THR A 482 -31.63 11.31 5.11
CA THR A 482 -32.46 10.62 6.11
C THR A 482 -32.22 11.09 7.55
N ALA A 483 -31.26 12.01 7.76
CA ALA A 483 -30.75 12.43 9.06
C ALA A 483 -30.23 11.28 9.98
N ARG A 484 -30.16 10.05 9.48
CA ARG A 484 -29.68 8.87 10.23
C ARG A 484 -28.18 8.99 10.49
N GLN A 485 -27.74 8.55 11.66
CA GLN A 485 -26.32 8.58 12.05
C GLN A 485 -25.88 7.25 12.68
N TYR A 486 -24.64 6.84 12.43
CA TYR A 486 -23.96 5.76 13.15
C TYR A 486 -22.69 6.27 13.79
N ILE A 487 -22.55 6.01 15.09
CA ILE A 487 -21.37 6.39 15.86
C ILE A 487 -20.67 5.11 16.29
N THR A 488 -19.53 4.82 15.68
CA THR A 488 -18.58 3.85 16.23
C THR A 488 -17.79 4.52 17.36
N ARG A 489 -17.62 3.87 18.52
CA ARG A 489 -16.64 4.28 19.54
C ARG A 489 -15.52 3.24 19.65
N LEU A 490 -14.30 3.68 19.93
CA LEU A 490 -13.10 2.86 19.97
C LEU A 490 -12.34 3.14 21.27
N GLN A 491 -12.07 2.11 22.07
CA GLN A 491 -11.42 2.22 23.37
C GLN A 491 -10.06 1.49 23.36
N TRP A 492 -9.00 2.20 23.75
CA TRP A 492 -7.62 1.76 23.60
C TRP A 492 -6.90 1.62 24.95
N ARG A 493 -6.21 0.49 25.17
CA ARG A 493 -5.24 0.32 26.27
C ARG A 493 -3.84 0.37 25.68
N GLY A 494 -3.17 1.51 25.84
CA GLY A 494 -1.89 1.79 25.17
C GLY A 494 -2.02 1.66 23.65
N ARG A 495 -1.53 0.55 23.10
CA ARG A 495 -1.49 0.27 21.65
C ARG A 495 -2.65 -0.61 21.17
N GLN A 496 -3.29 -1.33 22.10
CA GLN A 496 -4.26 -2.38 21.82
C GLN A 496 -5.68 -1.80 21.80
N LEU A 497 -6.46 -2.12 20.76
CA LEU A 497 -7.88 -1.77 20.63
C LEU A 497 -8.73 -2.77 21.42
N GLN A 498 -9.05 -2.44 22.67
CA GLN A 498 -9.73 -3.35 23.61
C GLN A 498 -11.23 -3.50 23.31
N ARG A 499 -11.88 -2.44 22.81
CA ARG A 499 -13.33 -2.40 22.59
C ARG A 499 -13.73 -1.52 21.42
N ILE A 500 -14.71 -1.99 20.68
CA ILE A 500 -15.32 -1.35 19.50
C ILE A 500 -16.82 -1.38 19.73
N GLU A 501 -17.48 -0.22 19.70
CA GLU A 501 -18.92 -0.10 19.93
C GLU A 501 -19.57 0.48 18.67
N HIS A 502 -20.24 -0.36 17.88
CA HIS A 502 -21.10 0.03 16.76
C HIS A 502 -22.58 -0.11 17.17
N PRO A 503 -23.54 0.66 16.61
CA PRO A 503 -24.97 0.54 16.97
C PRO A 503 -25.61 -0.84 16.79
N PHE A 504 -24.96 -1.76 16.07
CA PHE A 504 -25.42 -3.13 15.83
C PHE A 504 -24.44 -4.21 16.33
N GLU A 505 -23.26 -3.84 16.82
CA GLU A 505 -22.24 -4.80 17.29
C GLU A 505 -21.23 -4.14 18.21
N ILE A 506 -20.99 -4.77 19.36
CA ILE A 506 -19.91 -4.44 20.29
C ILE A 506 -18.90 -5.59 20.25
N GLU A 507 -17.67 -5.31 19.83
CA GLU A 507 -16.56 -6.27 19.91
C GLU A 507 -15.64 -5.89 21.08
N THR A 508 -15.33 -6.83 21.96
CA THR A 508 -14.24 -6.71 22.93
C THR A 508 -13.14 -7.74 22.67
N ARG A 509 -11.89 -7.36 22.96
CA ARG A 509 -10.68 -8.13 22.68
C ARG A 509 -9.78 -8.16 23.91
N GLN A 510 -9.32 -9.35 24.28
CA GLN A 510 -8.21 -9.54 25.21
C GLN A 510 -6.94 -9.89 24.42
N TYR A 511 -5.78 -9.61 25.01
CA TYR A 511 -4.49 -9.71 24.37
C TYR A 511 -3.45 -10.32 25.32
N ASP A 512 -2.49 -11.07 24.78
CA ASP A 512 -1.31 -11.51 25.53
C ASP A 512 -0.21 -10.42 25.59
N ALA A 513 0.94 -10.77 26.19
CA ALA A 513 2.12 -9.92 26.29
C ALA A 513 2.79 -9.56 24.94
N TYR A 514 2.57 -10.35 23.88
CA TYR A 514 3.06 -10.08 22.51
C TYR A 514 2.11 -9.18 21.71
N GLY A 515 0.91 -8.89 22.25
CA GLY A 515 0.01 -7.86 21.73
C GLY A 515 -0.99 -8.32 20.67
N ARG A 516 -1.30 -9.61 20.62
CA ARG A 516 -2.31 -10.24 19.74
C ARG A 516 -3.38 -11.00 20.53
N ILE A 517 -4.49 -11.34 19.86
CA ILE A 517 -5.80 -11.53 20.48
C ILE A 517 -5.96 -12.94 21.05
N THR A 518 -6.01 -13.08 22.38
CA THR A 518 -6.26 -14.37 23.06
C THR A 518 -7.74 -14.67 23.25
N GLN A 519 -8.59 -13.64 23.35
CA GLN A 519 -10.04 -13.79 23.47
C GLN A 519 -10.76 -12.69 22.70
N ARG A 520 -11.86 -13.04 22.03
CA ARG A 520 -12.79 -12.09 21.42
C ARG A 520 -14.20 -12.37 21.93
N ARG A 521 -14.95 -11.32 22.24
CA ARG A 521 -16.41 -11.40 22.47
C ARG A 521 -17.12 -10.41 21.54
N ILE A 522 -18.17 -10.89 20.89
CA ILE A 522 -19.02 -10.11 19.98
C ILE A 522 -20.42 -10.10 20.58
N GLN A 523 -20.96 -8.91 20.87
CA GLN A 523 -22.30 -8.72 21.43
C GLN A 523 -23.15 -7.92 20.44
N ARG A 524 -24.39 -8.35 20.15
CA ARG A 524 -25.32 -7.65 19.27
C ARG A 524 -26.65 -7.40 20.00
N PRO A 525 -27.30 -6.24 19.83
CA PRO A 525 -28.65 -6.03 20.32
C PRO A 525 -29.64 -6.95 19.57
N ALA A 526 -30.89 -6.98 20.02
CA ALA A 526 -31.97 -7.58 19.23
C ALA A 526 -32.11 -6.83 17.89
N ILE A 527 -32.14 -7.55 16.77
CA ILE A 527 -32.14 -6.99 15.41
C ILE A 527 -33.22 -7.71 14.59
N PHE A 528 -34.09 -6.92 13.93
CA PHE A 528 -35.14 -7.42 13.03
C PHE A 528 -36.17 -8.41 13.64
N GLY A 529 -36.17 -8.57 14.96
CA GLY A 529 -37.02 -9.52 15.70
C GLY A 529 -36.23 -10.65 16.36
N ALA A 530 -35.02 -10.95 15.88
CA ALA A 530 -34.12 -11.91 16.50
C ALA A 530 -33.63 -11.42 17.88
N PRO A 531 -33.33 -12.33 18.82
CA PRO A 531 -32.85 -12.00 20.16
C PRO A 531 -31.48 -11.29 20.15
N ALA A 532 -31.14 -10.66 21.27
CA ALA A 532 -29.79 -10.14 21.47
C ALA A 532 -28.78 -11.32 21.54
N ALA A 533 -27.65 -11.17 20.84
CA ALA A 533 -26.68 -12.24 20.65
C ALA A 533 -25.36 -11.96 21.38
N SER A 534 -24.69 -13.01 21.87
CA SER A 534 -23.34 -12.92 22.43
C SER A 534 -22.52 -14.14 22.01
N PHE A 535 -21.50 -13.91 21.19
CA PHE A 535 -20.55 -14.93 20.73
C PHE A 535 -19.20 -14.71 21.42
N GLN A 536 -18.52 -15.79 21.80
CA GLN A 536 -17.20 -15.73 22.43
C GLN A 536 -16.24 -16.74 21.79
N GLU A 537 -15.02 -16.28 21.50
CA GLU A 537 -13.94 -17.07 20.92
C GLU A 537 -12.69 -16.92 21.79
N ALA A 538 -11.87 -17.97 21.83
CA ALA A 538 -10.51 -17.90 22.35
C ALA A 538 -9.51 -18.45 21.32
N PHE A 539 -8.29 -17.95 21.36
CA PHE A 539 -7.24 -18.26 20.39
C PHE A 539 -5.91 -18.55 21.10
N ASP A 540 -5.40 -19.76 20.91
CA ASP A 540 -4.12 -20.23 21.43
C ASP A 540 -3.08 -20.23 20.31
N TYR A 541 -1.83 -19.89 20.61
CA TYR A 541 -0.77 -19.69 19.61
C TYR A 541 0.56 -20.30 20.03
N ASP A 542 1.38 -20.70 19.07
CA ASP A 542 2.75 -21.14 19.32
C ASP A 542 3.71 -19.95 19.55
N GLU A 543 4.98 -20.25 19.86
CA GLU A 543 6.04 -19.25 20.04
C GLU A 543 6.30 -18.39 18.77
N HIS A 544 5.98 -18.92 17.58
CA HIS A 544 6.10 -18.25 16.28
C HIS A 544 4.87 -17.38 15.94
N GLY A 545 3.82 -17.43 16.77
CA GLY A 545 2.57 -16.71 16.58
C GLY A 545 1.62 -17.30 15.53
N ARG A 546 1.80 -18.58 15.19
CA ARG A 546 0.86 -19.36 14.41
C ARG A 546 -0.28 -19.82 15.33
N LEU A 547 -1.52 -19.70 14.86
CA LEU A 547 -2.72 -20.09 15.60
C LEU A 547 -2.71 -21.61 15.80
N LEU A 548 -2.62 -22.11 17.02
CA LEU A 548 -2.68 -23.55 17.34
C LEU A 548 -4.12 -24.03 17.54
N ARG A 549 -4.95 -23.23 18.22
CA ARG A 549 -6.33 -23.60 18.54
C ARG A 549 -7.24 -22.37 18.51
N HIS A 550 -8.46 -22.55 18.02
CA HIS A 550 -9.53 -21.55 18.02
C HIS A 550 -10.76 -22.17 18.67
N ALA A 551 -11.02 -21.83 19.93
CA ALA A 551 -12.24 -22.24 20.64
C ALA A 551 -13.45 -21.49 20.07
N LEU A 552 -14.50 -22.23 19.75
CA LEU A 552 -15.62 -21.74 18.94
C LEU A 552 -16.81 -21.25 19.79
N PRO A 553 -17.58 -20.24 19.32
CA PRO A 553 -18.74 -19.71 20.03
C PRO A 553 -19.93 -20.68 20.10
N GLU A 554 -20.00 -21.66 19.20
CA GLU A 554 -20.92 -22.81 19.28
C GLU A 554 -20.43 -23.94 20.20
N GLY A 555 -19.24 -23.81 20.79
CA GLY A 555 -18.55 -24.87 21.52
C GLY A 555 -17.65 -25.74 20.63
N GLY A 556 -16.78 -26.52 21.26
CA GLY A 556 -15.69 -27.21 20.58
C GLY A 556 -14.57 -26.25 20.13
N ALA A 557 -13.70 -26.70 19.22
CA ALA A 557 -12.59 -25.91 18.71
C ALA A 557 -12.13 -26.33 17.30
N LEU A 558 -11.34 -25.47 16.66
CA LEU A 558 -10.50 -25.85 15.52
C LEU A 558 -9.05 -26.00 15.98
N HIS A 559 -8.40 -27.10 15.59
CA HIS A 559 -7.02 -27.43 15.94
C HIS A 559 -6.14 -27.40 14.69
N TYR A 560 -5.08 -26.62 14.75
CA TYR A 560 -4.17 -26.34 13.66
C TYR A 560 -2.77 -26.86 13.99
N ARG A 561 -2.31 -27.85 13.23
CA ARG A 561 -0.92 -28.30 13.27
C ARG A 561 -0.18 -27.67 12.11
N TRP A 562 0.93 -27.01 12.39
CA TRP A 562 1.79 -26.39 11.39
C TRP A 562 3.07 -27.21 11.26
N ARG A 563 3.59 -27.36 10.04
CA ARG A 563 4.88 -28.03 9.83
C ARG A 563 5.97 -27.31 10.66
N PRO A 564 6.98 -28.02 11.19
CA PRO A 564 8.10 -27.38 11.86
C PRO A 564 8.76 -26.29 10.99
N PRO A 565 9.40 -25.25 11.56
CA PRO A 565 10.10 -24.20 10.80
C PRO A 565 11.32 -24.73 10.03
N GLY A 566 11.07 -25.39 8.89
CA GLY A 566 12.08 -25.75 7.89
C GLY A 566 12.15 -24.70 6.80
N THR A 567 12.46 -25.13 5.58
CA THR A 567 12.52 -24.28 4.38
C THR A 567 11.13 -23.76 3.93
N VAL A 568 10.04 -24.15 4.58
CA VAL A 568 8.67 -23.67 4.33
C VAL A 568 7.92 -23.34 5.65
N PRO A 569 8.20 -22.20 6.31
CA PRO A 569 7.49 -21.77 7.52
C PRO A 569 5.99 -21.51 7.29
N ASN A 570 5.18 -21.52 8.36
CA ASN A 570 3.72 -21.27 8.33
C ASN A 570 2.88 -22.19 7.43
N THR A 571 3.41 -23.32 6.94
CA THR A 571 2.61 -24.34 6.26
C THR A 571 1.66 -25.06 7.21
N LEU A 572 0.36 -25.03 6.92
CA LEU A 572 -0.64 -25.85 7.60
C LEU A 572 -0.41 -27.34 7.24
N GLU A 573 -0.18 -28.17 8.25
CA GLU A 573 0.02 -29.62 8.11
C GLU A 573 -1.31 -30.38 8.25
N THR A 574 -2.11 -30.03 9.27
CA THR A 574 -3.46 -30.58 9.47
C THR A 574 -4.38 -29.56 10.13
N LEU A 575 -5.63 -29.49 9.66
CA LEU A 575 -6.76 -28.89 10.36
C LEU A 575 -7.69 -30.01 10.86
N HIS A 576 -8.01 -29.97 12.15
CA HIS A 576 -9.03 -30.81 12.77
C HIS A 576 -10.12 -29.95 13.42
N TRP A 577 -11.30 -30.52 13.59
CA TRP A 577 -12.42 -29.94 14.32
C TRP A 577 -12.72 -30.80 15.55
N GLU A 578 -12.68 -30.20 16.73
CA GLU A 578 -13.16 -30.73 18.00
C GLU A 578 -14.63 -30.32 18.15
N ASP A 579 -15.55 -31.28 18.29
CA ASP A 579 -16.97 -31.00 18.53
C ASP A 579 -17.31 -30.73 20.01
N VAL A 580 -18.58 -30.47 20.31
CA VAL A 580 -19.05 -30.17 21.67
C VAL A 580 -18.99 -31.37 22.63
N GLN A 581 -18.77 -32.58 22.12
CA GLN A 581 -18.48 -33.79 22.90
C GLN A 581 -16.96 -34.06 23.03
N GLY A 582 -16.10 -33.17 22.53
CA GLY A 582 -14.65 -33.34 22.54
C GLY A 582 -14.13 -34.32 21.49
N ARG A 583 -14.97 -34.76 20.54
CA ARG A 583 -14.56 -35.70 19.48
C ARG A 583 -13.82 -34.92 18.39
N ILE A 584 -12.58 -35.32 18.12
CA ILE A 584 -11.72 -34.68 17.12
C ILE A 584 -11.88 -35.39 15.77
N GLN A 585 -12.31 -34.65 14.75
CA GLN A 585 -12.50 -35.11 13.39
C GLN A 585 -11.50 -34.41 12.45
N PRO A 586 -10.83 -35.14 11.52
CA PRO A 586 -9.99 -34.50 10.51
C PRO A 586 -10.83 -33.66 9.56
N VAL A 587 -10.32 -32.49 9.16
CA VAL A 587 -10.93 -31.64 8.12
C VAL A 587 -10.12 -31.77 6.84
N VAL A 588 -8.85 -31.38 6.92
CA VAL A 588 -7.85 -31.58 5.86
C VAL A 588 -6.47 -31.89 6.46
N ALA A 589 -5.76 -32.81 5.82
CA ALA A 589 -4.33 -33.08 6.01
C ALA A 589 -3.57 -32.75 4.73
N SER A 590 -2.32 -32.30 4.87
CA SER A 590 -1.51 -31.80 3.75
C SER A 590 -0.21 -32.56 3.61
N THR A 591 -0.01 -33.20 2.47
CA THR A 591 1.12 -34.12 2.27
C THR A 591 2.39 -33.38 1.87
N ARG A 592 3.55 -33.90 2.30
CA ARG A 592 4.85 -33.35 1.92
C ARG A 592 5.10 -33.73 0.46
N ASN A 593 5.44 -32.76 -0.38
CA ASN A 593 5.85 -32.99 -1.77
C ASN A 593 4.73 -33.48 -2.71
N GLN A 594 3.51 -33.65 -2.19
CA GLN A 594 2.31 -34.01 -2.93
C GLN A 594 1.17 -33.06 -2.52
N PRO A 595 0.71 -32.16 -3.42
CA PRO A 595 -0.06 -31.00 -2.96
C PRO A 595 -1.48 -30.90 -3.50
N GLY A 596 -2.30 -30.22 -2.71
CA GLY A 596 -3.73 -30.49 -2.57
C GLY A 596 -3.95 -31.15 -1.20
N TYR A 597 -5.20 -31.44 -0.84
CA TYR A 597 -5.56 -31.92 0.49
C TYR A 597 -6.14 -33.32 0.47
N HIS A 598 -5.72 -34.15 1.43
CA HIS A 598 -6.51 -35.31 1.85
C HIS A 598 -7.57 -34.79 2.83
N TYR A 599 -8.84 -34.94 2.46
CA TYR A 599 -9.98 -34.53 3.26
C TYR A 599 -10.34 -35.59 4.30
N GLY A 600 -10.99 -35.18 5.38
CA GLY A 600 -11.38 -36.07 6.48
C GLY A 600 -12.34 -37.22 6.11
N ASN A 601 -12.96 -37.16 4.92
CA ASN A 601 -13.80 -38.23 4.35
C ASN A 601 -13.03 -39.18 3.41
N GLY A 602 -11.70 -39.10 3.37
CA GLY A 602 -10.84 -39.97 2.56
C GLY A 602 -10.76 -39.60 1.08
N LEU A 603 -11.32 -38.45 0.66
CA LEU A 603 -11.07 -37.91 -0.69
C LEU A 603 -9.72 -37.21 -0.74
N GLU A 604 -9.06 -37.31 -1.89
CA GLU A 604 -7.77 -36.68 -2.17
C GLU A 604 -7.93 -35.69 -3.32
N LEU A 605 -7.73 -34.42 -3.01
CA LEU A 605 -7.60 -33.35 -3.98
C LEU A 605 -6.11 -33.19 -4.33
N LEU A 606 -5.80 -33.15 -5.62
CA LEU A 606 -4.48 -32.88 -6.17
C LEU A 606 -4.54 -31.69 -7.11
N THR A 607 -3.48 -30.88 -7.10
CA THR A 607 -3.32 -29.74 -8.01
C THR A 607 -1.98 -29.88 -8.72
N LEU A 608 -1.96 -29.66 -10.04
CA LEU A 608 -0.78 -29.82 -10.88
C LEU A 608 -0.62 -28.63 -11.83
N ALA A 609 0.62 -28.37 -12.23
CA ALA A 609 0.99 -27.58 -13.39
C ALA A 609 1.60 -28.53 -14.43
N ARG A 610 0.86 -28.86 -15.50
CA ARG A 610 1.25 -29.84 -16.52
C ARG A 610 1.83 -29.21 -17.79
N SER A 611 1.23 -28.13 -18.26
CA SER A 611 1.34 -27.65 -19.64
C SER A 611 1.46 -26.14 -19.71
N SER A 612 0.49 -25.46 -19.12
CA SER A 612 0.69 -24.14 -18.56
C SER A 612 1.49 -24.30 -17.27
N PRO A 613 2.25 -23.27 -16.89
CA PRO A 613 3.08 -23.40 -15.72
C PRO A 613 2.28 -22.91 -14.48
N HIS A 614 1.32 -21.98 -14.64
CA HIS A 614 0.23 -21.80 -13.66
C HIS A 614 -0.36 -23.18 -13.36
N ALA A 615 -0.73 -23.48 -12.10
CA ALA A 615 -1.58 -24.62 -11.80
C ALA A 615 -2.77 -24.64 -12.79
N ASP A 616 -2.73 -25.59 -13.69
CA ASP A 616 -3.61 -25.71 -14.87
C ASP A 616 -4.56 -26.89 -14.73
N THR A 617 -4.42 -27.62 -13.61
CA THR A 617 -5.05 -28.91 -13.41
C THR A 617 -5.39 -29.11 -11.94
N LEU A 618 -6.58 -29.61 -11.69
CA LEU A 618 -7.03 -30.07 -10.38
C LEU A 618 -7.74 -31.40 -10.56
N VAL A 619 -7.50 -32.36 -9.66
CA VAL A 619 -8.11 -33.70 -9.67
C VAL A 619 -8.57 -34.02 -8.26
N LEU A 620 -9.87 -34.23 -8.07
CA LEU A 620 -10.44 -34.81 -6.86
C LEU A 620 -10.71 -36.29 -7.10
N SER A 621 -10.17 -37.15 -6.25
CA SER A 621 -10.29 -38.62 -6.37
C SER A 621 -10.57 -39.30 -5.03
N ASN A 622 -10.92 -40.58 -5.08
CA ASN A 622 -10.94 -41.49 -3.92
C ASN A 622 -9.84 -42.57 -4.00
N GLY A 623 -8.75 -42.29 -4.72
CA GLY A 623 -7.66 -43.25 -4.99
C GLY A 623 -7.92 -44.20 -6.16
N GLU A 624 -9.17 -44.62 -6.38
CA GLU A 624 -9.54 -45.48 -7.52
C GLU A 624 -10.14 -44.70 -8.70
N ASN A 625 -11.00 -43.72 -8.41
CA ASN A 625 -11.79 -43.00 -9.40
C ASN A 625 -11.64 -41.48 -9.24
N ALA A 626 -11.69 -40.74 -10.36
CA ALA A 626 -11.76 -39.28 -10.35
C ALA A 626 -13.23 -38.83 -10.24
N LEU A 627 -13.54 -38.08 -9.18
CA LEU A 627 -14.87 -37.50 -8.94
C LEU A 627 -15.04 -36.16 -9.68
N TRP A 628 -13.95 -35.40 -9.80
CA TRP A 628 -13.87 -34.14 -10.53
C TRP A 628 -12.46 -33.92 -11.10
N VAL A 629 -12.36 -33.47 -12.35
CA VAL A 629 -11.13 -32.95 -12.97
C VAL A 629 -11.38 -31.53 -13.47
N GLN A 630 -10.42 -30.63 -13.30
CA GLN A 630 -10.35 -29.34 -13.97
C GLN A 630 -9.13 -29.29 -14.90
N GLU A 631 -9.28 -28.70 -16.09
CA GLU A 631 -8.19 -28.40 -17.03
C GLU A 631 -8.32 -26.95 -17.53
N ARG A 632 -7.30 -26.11 -17.35
CA ARG A 632 -7.36 -24.66 -17.59
C ARG A 632 -6.18 -24.20 -18.46
N HIS A 633 -6.48 -23.53 -19.57
CA HIS A 633 -5.46 -23.01 -20.49
C HIS A 633 -5.36 -21.48 -20.44
N TYR A 634 -4.13 -20.98 -20.51
CA TYR A 634 -3.77 -19.57 -20.39
C TYR A 634 -3.08 -19.08 -21.67
N ASP A 635 -3.24 -17.80 -22.03
CA ASP A 635 -2.48 -17.18 -23.12
C ASP A 635 -1.11 -16.64 -22.67
N ALA A 636 -0.34 -16.14 -23.65
CA ALA A 636 0.98 -15.53 -23.42
C ALA A 636 0.95 -14.26 -22.55
N GLN A 637 -0.22 -13.75 -22.16
CA GLN A 637 -0.38 -12.66 -21.20
C GLN A 637 -0.96 -13.16 -19.85
N GLY A 638 -1.06 -14.48 -19.65
CA GLY A 638 -1.59 -15.12 -18.44
C GLY A 638 -3.11 -14.97 -18.26
N ARG A 639 -3.87 -14.72 -19.33
CA ARG A 639 -5.35 -14.67 -19.30
C ARG A 639 -5.90 -16.06 -19.57
N VAL A 640 -6.92 -16.47 -18.82
CA VAL A 640 -7.60 -17.76 -19.03
C VAL A 640 -8.30 -17.74 -20.38
N GLN A 641 -7.90 -18.60 -21.31
CA GLN A 641 -8.56 -18.78 -22.61
C GLN A 641 -9.60 -19.90 -22.57
N HIS A 642 -9.32 -20.98 -21.87
CA HIS A 642 -10.24 -22.11 -21.70
C HIS A 642 -10.21 -22.59 -20.24
N ASP A 643 -11.36 -23.03 -19.75
CA ASP A 643 -11.51 -23.60 -18.41
C ASP A 643 -12.54 -24.73 -18.48
N ARG A 644 -12.09 -25.98 -18.33
CA ARG A 644 -12.90 -27.19 -18.45
C ARG A 644 -13.01 -27.86 -17.10
N HIS A 645 -14.21 -28.25 -16.72
CA HIS A 645 -14.46 -29.14 -15.59
C HIS A 645 -15.18 -30.39 -16.09
N GLU A 646 -14.76 -31.57 -15.63
CA GLU A 646 -15.38 -32.87 -15.87
C GLU A 646 -15.81 -33.45 -14.52
N PHE A 647 -17.06 -33.90 -14.37
CA PHE A 647 -17.59 -34.49 -13.13
C PHE A 647 -18.19 -35.87 -13.43
N PRO A 648 -17.35 -36.92 -13.62
CA PRO A 648 -17.81 -38.20 -14.18
C PRO A 648 -18.94 -38.87 -13.39
N ALA A 649 -18.86 -38.82 -12.05
CA ALA A 649 -19.86 -39.40 -11.14
C ALA A 649 -21.21 -38.65 -11.11
N ALA A 650 -21.33 -37.53 -11.84
CA ALA A 650 -22.56 -36.75 -12.00
C ALA A 650 -22.99 -36.62 -13.48
N GLU A 651 -22.31 -37.31 -14.41
CA GLU A 651 -22.50 -37.21 -15.88
C GLU A 651 -22.47 -35.76 -16.43
N HIS A 652 -21.77 -34.86 -15.71
CA HIS A 652 -21.77 -33.42 -15.97
C HIS A 652 -20.38 -32.88 -16.37
N TYR A 653 -20.37 -31.83 -17.19
CA TYR A 653 -19.16 -31.10 -17.57
C TYR A 653 -19.47 -29.62 -17.79
N ASP A 654 -18.45 -28.77 -17.59
CA ASP A 654 -18.52 -27.32 -17.83
C ASP A 654 -17.28 -26.87 -18.62
N HIS A 655 -17.43 -26.63 -19.92
CA HIS A 655 -16.34 -26.22 -20.82
C HIS A 655 -16.50 -24.75 -21.22
N SER A 656 -15.73 -23.87 -20.57
CA SER A 656 -15.70 -22.44 -20.85
C SER A 656 -14.57 -22.05 -21.80
N THR A 657 -14.80 -21.03 -22.62
CA THR A 657 -13.83 -20.39 -23.51
C THR A 657 -14.04 -18.88 -23.47
N TYR A 658 -12.97 -18.09 -23.31
CA TYR A 658 -13.03 -16.65 -23.07
C TYR A 658 -12.19 -15.85 -24.07
N LEU A 659 -12.71 -14.69 -24.49
CA LEU A 659 -12.01 -13.70 -25.31
C LEU A 659 -11.91 -12.38 -24.54
N HIS A 660 -10.82 -11.63 -24.75
CA HIS A 660 -10.50 -10.41 -24.00
C HIS A 660 -10.26 -9.22 -24.94
N ASP A 661 -10.64 -8.01 -24.51
CA ASP A 661 -10.41 -6.78 -25.28
C ASP A 661 -8.95 -6.27 -25.18
N THR A 662 -8.65 -5.15 -25.83
CA THR A 662 -7.32 -4.52 -25.82
C THR A 662 -6.91 -3.95 -24.46
N GLN A 663 -7.84 -3.82 -23.51
CA GLN A 663 -7.59 -3.49 -22.11
C GLN A 663 -7.51 -4.75 -21.23
N SER A 664 -7.57 -5.94 -21.85
CA SER A 664 -7.63 -7.29 -21.25
C SER A 664 -8.89 -7.59 -20.44
N ARG A 665 -9.99 -6.89 -20.67
CA ARG A 665 -11.29 -7.15 -20.01
C ARG A 665 -12.03 -8.26 -20.75
N LEU A 666 -12.76 -9.13 -20.05
CA LEU A 666 -13.56 -10.20 -20.66
C LEU A 666 -14.56 -9.64 -21.69
N GLN A 667 -14.33 -9.86 -22.97
CA GLN A 667 -15.14 -9.31 -24.07
C GLN A 667 -16.25 -10.29 -24.50
N ALA A 668 -15.96 -11.58 -24.51
CA ALA A 668 -16.93 -12.60 -24.87
C ALA A 668 -16.60 -13.95 -24.21
N ALA A 669 -17.60 -14.81 -24.09
CA ALA A 669 -17.45 -16.16 -23.58
C ALA A 669 -18.36 -17.15 -24.31
N ARG A 670 -17.94 -18.41 -24.37
CA ARG A 670 -18.77 -19.57 -24.72
C ARG A 670 -18.63 -20.60 -23.60
N HIS A 671 -19.74 -21.14 -23.13
CA HIS A 671 -19.79 -22.17 -22.09
C HIS A 671 -20.60 -23.34 -22.62
N GLN A 672 -20.13 -24.57 -22.41
CA GLN A 672 -20.77 -25.77 -22.93
C GLN A 672 -20.90 -26.80 -21.82
N ARG A 673 -22.09 -27.39 -21.71
CA ARG A 673 -22.48 -28.37 -20.69
C ARG A 673 -23.44 -29.39 -21.31
N PRO A 674 -23.81 -30.50 -20.64
CA PRO A 674 -24.75 -31.47 -21.21
C PRO A 674 -26.02 -30.78 -21.72
N GLY A 675 -26.32 -30.95 -23.01
CA GLY A 675 -27.50 -30.38 -23.67
C GLY A 675 -27.52 -28.85 -23.90
N SER A 676 -26.54 -28.05 -23.42
CA SER A 676 -26.53 -26.59 -23.60
C SER A 676 -25.18 -26.01 -24.04
N ALA A 677 -25.22 -24.88 -24.75
CA ALA A 677 -24.06 -24.18 -25.29
C ALA A 677 -24.26 -22.65 -25.28
N ASP A 678 -24.18 -22.06 -24.09
CA ASP A 678 -24.42 -20.65 -23.81
C ASP A 678 -23.27 -19.73 -24.29
N ARG A 679 -23.61 -18.48 -24.67
CA ARG A 679 -22.69 -17.51 -25.26
C ARG A 679 -22.95 -16.10 -24.73
N TRP A 680 -21.91 -15.39 -24.31
CA TRP A 680 -21.99 -14.01 -23.82
C TRP A 680 -21.09 -13.08 -24.62
N TRP A 681 -21.54 -11.85 -24.81
CA TRP A 681 -20.73 -10.72 -25.25
C TRP A 681 -20.94 -9.54 -24.30
N TYR A 682 -19.84 -9.00 -23.78
CA TYR A 682 -19.81 -7.96 -22.76
C TYR A 682 -19.28 -6.65 -23.37
N ALA A 683 -20.03 -5.56 -23.21
CA ALA A 683 -19.60 -4.22 -23.58
C ALA A 683 -19.35 -3.38 -22.32
N TRP A 684 -18.09 -3.17 -21.93
CA TRP A 684 -17.72 -2.47 -20.70
C TRP A 684 -17.54 -0.96 -20.89
N GLN A 685 -18.11 -0.17 -19.99
CA GLN A 685 -17.88 1.27 -19.88
C GLN A 685 -16.47 1.58 -19.38
N ALA A 686 -16.09 2.86 -19.43
CA ALA A 686 -14.79 3.34 -18.96
C ALA A 686 -14.69 3.51 -17.43
N ASP A 687 -15.72 3.13 -16.66
CA ASP A 687 -15.73 3.10 -15.19
C ASP A 687 -15.78 1.67 -14.60
N GLY A 688 -15.74 0.66 -15.47
CA GLY A 688 -15.86 -0.75 -15.13
C GLY A 688 -17.29 -1.30 -15.03
N THR A 689 -18.33 -0.49 -15.24
CA THR A 689 -19.72 -0.98 -15.37
C THR A 689 -19.99 -1.63 -16.72
N LEU A 690 -21.01 -2.48 -16.79
CA LEU A 690 -21.45 -3.11 -18.03
C LEU A 690 -22.48 -2.23 -18.77
N ALA A 691 -22.18 -1.83 -20.00
CA ALA A 691 -23.08 -1.04 -20.85
C ALA A 691 -24.15 -1.90 -21.54
N ALA A 692 -23.79 -3.13 -21.92
CA ALA A 692 -24.68 -4.12 -22.51
C ALA A 692 -24.15 -5.54 -22.29
N LEU A 693 -25.07 -6.47 -22.09
CA LEU A 693 -24.84 -7.91 -22.13
C LEU A 693 -25.67 -8.49 -23.28
N LYS A 694 -25.03 -9.20 -24.21
CA LYS A 694 -25.76 -10.15 -25.06
C LYS A 694 -25.54 -11.54 -24.51
N HIS A 695 -26.61 -12.23 -24.12
CA HIS A 695 -26.61 -13.63 -23.72
C HIS A 695 -27.45 -14.44 -24.72
N ASN A 696 -26.81 -15.35 -25.44
CA ASN A 696 -27.36 -16.08 -26.58
C ASN A 696 -27.98 -15.14 -27.63
N SER A 697 -29.29 -15.16 -27.82
CA SER A 697 -30.04 -14.23 -28.71
C SER A 697 -30.42 -12.91 -28.01
N THR A 698 -30.60 -12.93 -26.70
CA THR A 698 -31.15 -11.83 -25.89
C THR A 698 -30.09 -10.78 -25.60
N THR A 699 -30.44 -9.49 -25.73
CA THR A 699 -29.55 -8.37 -25.37
C THR A 699 -30.17 -7.52 -24.26
N ALA A 700 -29.56 -7.53 -23.09
CA ALA A 700 -29.88 -6.67 -21.96
C ALA A 700 -28.97 -5.43 -21.93
N ARG A 701 -29.47 -4.32 -21.38
CA ARG A 701 -28.69 -3.12 -21.09
C ARG A 701 -28.94 -2.72 -19.64
N SER A 702 -27.96 -2.97 -18.77
CA SER A 702 -28.06 -2.66 -17.35
C SER A 702 -27.79 -1.17 -17.13
N ALA A 703 -28.85 -0.40 -16.89
CA ALA A 703 -28.75 0.98 -16.44
C ALA A 703 -29.09 1.04 -14.95
N HIS A 704 -28.10 1.35 -14.12
CA HIS A 704 -28.29 1.56 -12.69
C HIS A 704 -28.47 3.07 -12.45
N PRO A 705 -29.68 3.58 -12.15
CA PRO A 705 -29.86 4.97 -11.74
C PRO A 705 -29.10 5.19 -10.44
N ARG A 706 -28.21 6.19 -10.42
CA ARG A 706 -27.33 6.50 -9.28
C ARG A 706 -27.64 7.87 -8.69
N GLU A 707 -27.45 8.00 -7.39
CA GLU A 707 -27.47 9.30 -6.73
C GLU A 707 -26.12 10.03 -6.92
N ALA A 708 -26.05 11.31 -6.53
CA ALA A 708 -24.94 12.21 -6.85
C ALA A 708 -23.54 11.71 -6.43
N SER A 709 -23.46 10.82 -5.44
CA SER A 709 -22.21 10.23 -4.95
C SER A 709 -21.93 8.78 -5.39
N GLY A 710 -22.71 8.27 -6.36
CA GLY A 710 -22.43 7.03 -7.08
C GLY A 710 -23.14 5.78 -6.56
N LEU A 711 -23.79 5.81 -5.40
CA LEU A 711 -24.60 4.69 -4.93
C LEU A 711 -25.82 4.49 -5.87
N PRO A 712 -26.21 3.24 -6.18
CA PRO A 712 -27.40 3.01 -6.98
C PRO A 712 -28.67 3.22 -6.16
N LEU A 713 -29.68 3.82 -6.79
CA LEU A 713 -31.04 3.99 -6.26
C LEU A 713 -31.92 2.79 -6.61
N ALA A 714 -31.65 2.13 -7.74
CA ALA A 714 -32.28 0.89 -8.14
C ALA A 714 -31.33 0.04 -9.00
N ALA A 715 -31.55 -1.27 -9.03
CA ALA A 715 -30.95 -2.20 -9.98
C ALA A 715 -31.89 -3.40 -10.23
N ALA A 716 -31.98 -3.88 -11.47
CA ALA A 716 -32.81 -5.02 -11.87
C ALA A 716 -34.29 -4.97 -11.40
N GLY A 717 -34.93 -3.79 -11.39
CA GLY A 717 -36.31 -3.61 -10.91
C GLY A 717 -36.48 -3.64 -9.39
N ARG A 718 -35.37 -3.50 -8.65
CA ARG A 718 -35.31 -3.48 -7.19
C ARG A 718 -34.79 -2.11 -6.73
N ALA A 719 -35.55 -1.40 -5.92
CA ALA A 719 -35.14 -0.17 -5.26
C ALA A 719 -34.18 -0.48 -4.10
N LEU A 720 -33.16 0.37 -3.91
CA LEU A 720 -32.04 0.15 -3.01
C LEU A 720 -31.89 1.31 -2.02
N GLU A 721 -31.81 1.00 -0.72
CA GLU A 721 -31.55 1.98 0.33
C GLU A 721 -30.19 1.74 0.99
N TYR A 722 -29.40 2.79 1.09
CA TYR A 722 -28.08 2.77 1.72
C TYR A 722 -28.09 3.47 3.08
N GLY A 723 -27.39 2.88 4.05
CA GLY A 723 -27.21 3.44 5.39
C GLY A 723 -26.17 4.56 5.46
N PRO A 724 -26.05 5.26 6.60
CA PRO A 724 -25.00 6.26 6.86
C PRO A 724 -23.57 5.78 6.60
N SER A 725 -23.29 4.48 6.80
CA SER A 725 -22.02 3.84 6.47
C SER A 725 -21.83 3.52 4.98
N ARG A 726 -22.74 4.01 4.11
CA ARG A 726 -22.75 3.82 2.65
C ARG A 726 -22.76 2.36 2.23
N ARG A 727 -23.48 1.53 2.99
CA ARG A 727 -23.75 0.11 2.69
C ARG A 727 -25.22 -0.17 2.57
N LEU A 728 -25.56 -1.12 1.70
CA LEU A 728 -26.93 -1.52 1.38
C LEU A 728 -27.64 -1.99 2.65
N GLU A 729 -28.83 -1.48 2.92
CA GLU A 729 -29.62 -1.77 4.12
C GLU A 729 -31.00 -2.31 3.83
N THR A 730 -31.63 -1.87 2.74
CA THR A 730 -32.95 -2.34 2.29
C THR A 730 -32.87 -2.62 0.79
N ILE A 731 -33.44 -3.74 0.37
CA ILE A 731 -33.82 -4.01 -1.01
C ILE A 731 -35.34 -4.15 -1.03
N ALA A 732 -36.01 -3.48 -1.99
CA ALA A 732 -37.45 -3.56 -2.16
C ALA A 732 -37.82 -3.68 -3.65
N THR A 733 -38.97 -4.28 -3.96
CA THR A 733 -39.52 -4.31 -5.32
C THR A 733 -39.88 -2.90 -5.77
N GLU A 734 -39.32 -2.42 -6.88
CA GLU A 734 -39.42 -1.01 -7.30
C GLU A 734 -40.87 -0.59 -7.64
N SER A 735 -41.67 -1.52 -8.17
CA SER A 735 -43.06 -1.28 -8.57
C SER A 735 -44.09 -1.35 -7.42
N THR A 736 -43.75 -1.92 -6.26
CA THR A 736 -44.71 -2.14 -5.16
C THR A 736 -44.23 -1.68 -3.78
N GLY A 737 -42.94 -1.35 -3.63
CA GLY A 737 -42.32 -1.04 -2.33
C GLY A 737 -42.19 -2.23 -1.37
N ALA A 738 -42.57 -3.44 -1.79
CA ALA A 738 -42.47 -4.64 -0.96
C ALA A 738 -40.99 -4.94 -0.62
N THR A 739 -40.66 -5.06 0.67
CA THR A 739 -39.30 -5.41 1.11
C THR A 739 -38.93 -6.81 0.61
N ILE A 740 -37.80 -6.91 -0.11
CA ILE A 740 -37.18 -8.17 -0.55
C ILE A 740 -36.22 -8.67 0.54
N ALA A 741 -35.35 -7.78 1.04
CA ALA A 741 -34.43 -8.08 2.15
C ALA A 741 -33.97 -6.82 2.90
N ARG A 742 -33.42 -7.04 4.10
CA ARG A 742 -32.83 -6.02 4.97
C ARG A 742 -31.50 -6.49 5.55
N TYR A 743 -30.54 -5.57 5.69
CA TYR A 743 -29.18 -5.88 6.15
C TYR A 743 -28.71 -4.96 7.28
N ARG A 744 -27.78 -5.44 8.11
CA ARG A 744 -27.04 -4.64 9.09
C ARG A 744 -25.54 -4.94 9.01
N HIS A 745 -24.74 -3.90 9.25
CA HIS A 745 -23.28 -3.92 9.10
C HIS A 745 -22.60 -3.52 10.42
N ASN A 746 -21.36 -3.96 10.63
CA ASN A 746 -20.53 -3.54 11.79
C ASN A 746 -19.57 -2.40 11.44
N ALA A 747 -18.71 -2.03 12.41
CA ALA A 747 -17.70 -0.97 12.27
C ALA A 747 -16.63 -1.24 11.19
N PHE A 748 -16.47 -2.48 10.73
CA PHE A 748 -15.57 -2.87 9.64
C PHE A 748 -16.27 -2.89 8.28
N GLY A 749 -17.58 -2.64 8.25
CA GLY A 749 -18.40 -2.87 7.06
C GLY A 749 -18.72 -4.34 6.81
N HIS A 750 -18.42 -5.27 7.72
CA HIS A 750 -18.87 -6.67 7.52
C HIS A 750 -20.40 -6.73 7.67
N ARG A 751 -21.08 -7.43 6.77
CA ARG A 751 -22.54 -7.62 6.83
C ARG A 751 -22.86 -8.64 7.91
N ILE A 752 -23.31 -8.18 9.07
CA ILE A 752 -23.47 -9.01 10.27
C ILE A 752 -24.87 -9.58 10.47
N VAL A 753 -25.90 -9.01 9.82
CA VAL A 753 -27.27 -9.54 9.87
C VAL A 753 -27.97 -9.37 8.52
N LYS A 754 -28.78 -10.35 8.14
CA LYS A 754 -29.71 -10.37 7.00
C LYS A 754 -31.10 -10.84 7.43
N GLN A 755 -32.15 -10.24 6.88
CA GLN A 755 -33.53 -10.70 6.96
C GLN A 755 -34.17 -10.62 5.56
N PRO A 756 -34.53 -11.74 4.92
CA PRO A 756 -35.36 -11.76 3.70
C PRO A 756 -36.84 -11.48 4.01
N ALA A 757 -37.67 -11.45 2.95
CA ALA A 757 -39.13 -11.28 3.04
C ALA A 757 -39.86 -12.40 3.82
N ASP A 758 -39.23 -13.58 3.98
CA ASP A 758 -39.73 -14.67 4.84
C ASP A 758 -39.78 -14.26 6.33
N GLY A 759 -38.95 -13.30 6.73
CA GLY A 759 -38.79 -12.80 8.10
C GLY A 759 -37.72 -13.52 8.92
N ARG A 760 -37.12 -14.59 8.38
CA ARG A 760 -36.01 -15.36 8.97
C ARG A 760 -34.79 -14.45 9.13
N VAL A 761 -34.05 -14.57 10.23
CA VAL A 761 -32.92 -13.67 10.53
C VAL A 761 -31.61 -14.46 10.59
N THR A 762 -30.69 -14.17 9.69
CA THR A 762 -29.35 -14.76 9.64
C THR A 762 -28.32 -13.79 10.19
N HIS A 763 -27.63 -14.18 11.27
CA HIS A 763 -26.47 -13.49 11.84
C HIS A 763 -25.18 -14.08 11.27
N PHE A 764 -24.31 -13.24 10.72
CA PHE A 764 -23.03 -13.64 10.12
C PHE A 764 -21.86 -13.34 11.06
N LEU A 765 -20.85 -14.22 11.10
CA LEU A 765 -19.67 -14.14 11.97
C LEU A 765 -18.39 -14.12 11.14
N TYR A 766 -17.48 -13.19 11.43
CA TYR A 766 -16.27 -12.97 10.63
C TYR A 766 -14.99 -13.15 11.45
N ALA A 767 -14.00 -13.87 10.92
CA ALA A 767 -12.68 -14.03 11.55
C ALA A 767 -11.56 -13.85 10.53
N HIS A 768 -10.70 -12.85 10.79
CA HIS A 768 -9.67 -12.40 9.85
C HIS A 768 -10.27 -12.03 8.49
N ASP A 769 -11.32 -11.20 8.53
CA ASP A 769 -11.94 -10.52 7.38
C ASP A 769 -12.58 -11.48 6.35
N ARG A 770 -12.85 -12.71 6.76
CA ARG A 770 -13.61 -13.75 6.04
C ARG A 770 -14.84 -14.16 6.86
N LEU A 771 -15.94 -14.46 6.19
CA LEU A 771 -17.12 -15.08 6.80
C LEU A 771 -16.76 -16.48 7.30
N VAL A 772 -17.00 -16.80 8.57
CA VAL A 772 -16.68 -18.11 9.16
C VAL A 772 -17.85 -18.83 9.79
N ALA A 773 -18.98 -18.18 10.09
CA ALA A 773 -20.18 -18.87 10.52
C ALA A 773 -21.46 -18.05 10.27
N GLU A 774 -22.58 -18.78 10.24
CA GLU A 774 -23.95 -18.27 10.26
C GLU A 774 -24.65 -18.76 11.52
N ALA A 775 -25.54 -17.92 12.05
CA ALA A 775 -26.49 -18.29 13.07
C ALA A 775 -27.89 -17.86 12.62
N VAL A 776 -28.92 -18.71 12.78
CA VAL A 776 -30.28 -18.42 12.32
C VAL A 776 -31.24 -18.34 13.50
N SER A 777 -32.19 -17.41 13.39
CA SER A 777 -33.34 -17.24 14.27
C SER A 777 -34.57 -17.18 13.36
N GLU A 778 -35.51 -18.11 13.57
CA GLU A 778 -36.74 -18.19 12.77
C GLU A 778 -37.82 -17.24 13.29
N ARG A 779 -38.80 -16.93 12.44
CA ARG A 779 -39.80 -15.89 12.74
C ARG A 779 -40.70 -16.29 13.92
N GLY A 780 -40.41 -15.71 15.09
CA GLY A 780 -41.14 -15.97 16.34
C GLY A 780 -40.41 -16.89 17.31
N ASP A 781 -39.25 -17.41 16.94
CA ASP A 781 -38.34 -18.08 17.86
C ASP A 781 -37.57 -17.05 18.71
N ALA A 782 -37.36 -17.38 19.98
CA ALA A 782 -36.52 -16.62 20.91
C ALA A 782 -35.07 -17.12 20.94
N SER A 783 -34.75 -18.18 20.20
CA SER A 783 -33.39 -18.71 20.03
C SER A 783 -32.66 -18.06 18.84
N LEU A 784 -31.33 -18.15 18.89
CA LEU A 784 -30.42 -17.87 17.78
C LEU A 784 -29.29 -18.90 17.87
N THR A 785 -29.25 -19.85 16.94
CA THR A 785 -28.30 -20.97 16.98
C THR A 785 -27.36 -20.91 15.79
N ILE A 786 -26.06 -21.20 16.00
CA ILE A 786 -25.10 -21.33 14.90
C ILE A 786 -25.45 -22.60 14.14
N ASN A 787 -25.96 -22.44 12.93
CA ASN A 787 -26.44 -23.53 12.07
C ASN A 787 -25.39 -23.98 11.04
N ARG A 788 -24.38 -23.12 10.76
CA ARG A 788 -23.34 -23.39 9.76
C ARG A 788 -22.01 -22.72 10.12
N ARG A 789 -20.90 -23.43 9.96
CA ARG A 789 -19.52 -22.90 10.04
C ARG A 789 -18.74 -23.22 8.77
N TYR A 790 -17.94 -22.26 8.28
CA TYR A 790 -17.00 -22.41 7.18
C TYR A 790 -15.57 -22.56 7.69
N LEU A 791 -14.85 -23.53 7.14
CA LEU A 791 -13.48 -23.89 7.49
C LEU A 791 -12.55 -23.56 6.32
N TYR A 792 -11.41 -22.92 6.60
CA TYR A 792 -10.51 -22.38 5.59
C TYR A 792 -9.07 -22.83 5.79
N ALA A 793 -8.41 -23.20 4.69
CA ALA A 793 -6.96 -23.29 4.60
C ALA A 793 -6.46 -22.12 3.75
N GLY A 794 -5.73 -21.18 4.35
CA GLY A 794 -5.41 -19.91 3.71
C GLY A 794 -6.67 -19.09 3.41
N LEU A 795 -6.93 -18.80 2.12
CA LEU A 795 -8.15 -18.15 1.65
C LEU A 795 -9.20 -19.13 1.12
N THR A 796 -8.81 -20.39 0.84
CA THR A 796 -9.68 -21.40 0.22
C THR A 796 -10.59 -22.05 1.27
N PRO A 797 -11.92 -22.12 1.04
CA PRO A 797 -12.81 -22.91 1.88
C PRO A 797 -12.56 -24.41 1.63
N VAL A 798 -12.30 -25.16 2.70
CA VAL A 798 -11.98 -26.60 2.67
C VAL A 798 -12.96 -27.46 3.46
N GLY A 799 -13.88 -26.85 4.21
CA GLY A 799 -14.90 -27.60 4.90
C GLY A 799 -16.07 -26.74 5.35
N MET A 800 -17.19 -27.39 5.62
CA MET A 800 -18.36 -26.79 6.22
C MET A 800 -18.89 -27.71 7.31
N ILE A 801 -19.13 -27.19 8.50
CA ILE A 801 -19.88 -27.89 9.54
C ILE A 801 -21.32 -27.37 9.49
N ALA A 802 -22.31 -28.25 9.38
CA ALA A 802 -23.71 -27.91 9.59
C ALA A 802 -24.19 -28.44 10.95
N TYR A 803 -24.97 -27.65 11.66
CA TYR A 803 -25.53 -27.95 12.97
C TYR A 803 -27.06 -28.03 12.82
N PRO A 804 -27.62 -29.21 12.47
CA PRO A 804 -29.08 -29.37 12.37
C PRO A 804 -29.70 -29.33 13.79
N PRO A 805 -30.90 -28.75 13.98
CA PRO A 805 -31.50 -28.62 15.32
C PRO A 805 -31.67 -29.97 16.04
N ASP A 806 -32.19 -30.97 15.32
CA ASP A 806 -32.57 -32.28 15.88
C ASP A 806 -31.52 -33.38 15.61
N GLY A 807 -30.23 -33.03 15.48
CA GLY A 807 -29.22 -34.03 15.14
C GLY A 807 -27.76 -33.67 15.44
N PRO A 808 -26.85 -34.65 15.32
CA PRO A 808 -25.42 -34.40 15.50
C PRO A 808 -24.89 -33.46 14.40
N PRO A 809 -23.95 -32.55 14.73
CA PRO A 809 -23.31 -31.70 13.72
C PRO A 809 -22.55 -32.53 12.67
N ARG A 810 -22.58 -32.09 11.42
CA ARG A 810 -22.09 -32.83 10.26
C ARG A 810 -21.00 -32.04 9.53
N LEU A 811 -19.83 -32.62 9.40
CA LEU A 811 -18.74 -32.08 8.58
C LEU A 811 -18.91 -32.51 7.12
N TYR A 812 -18.83 -31.55 6.22
CA TYR A 812 -18.76 -31.72 4.77
C TYR A 812 -17.41 -31.20 4.27
N ALA A 813 -16.80 -31.94 3.34
CA ALA A 813 -15.65 -31.47 2.58
C ALA A 813 -16.12 -30.44 1.53
N VAL A 814 -15.39 -29.32 1.42
CA VAL A 814 -15.63 -28.30 0.38
C VAL A 814 -14.48 -28.33 -0.62
N HIS A 815 -14.80 -28.57 -1.88
CA HIS A 815 -13.85 -28.67 -2.99
C HIS A 815 -13.98 -27.41 -3.85
N ALA A 816 -12.89 -26.65 -3.94
CA ALA A 816 -12.83 -25.37 -4.62
C ALA A 816 -11.79 -25.39 -5.75
N ASP A 817 -12.03 -24.59 -6.79
CA ASP A 817 -11.25 -24.60 -8.03
C ASP A 817 -9.91 -23.86 -7.94
N LEU A 818 -9.19 -23.83 -9.06
CA LEU A 818 -7.93 -23.10 -9.22
C LEU A 818 -8.03 -21.56 -8.96
N SER A 819 -9.25 -21.00 -8.91
CA SER A 819 -9.52 -19.61 -8.51
C SER A 819 -9.99 -19.48 -7.05
N GLY A 820 -10.11 -20.59 -6.31
CA GLY A 820 -10.64 -20.67 -4.96
C GLY A 820 -12.18 -20.66 -4.88
N ALA A 821 -12.89 -20.82 -6.00
CA ALA A 821 -14.34 -20.84 -6.04
C ALA A 821 -14.89 -22.26 -5.75
N PRO A 822 -15.79 -22.45 -4.77
CA PRO A 822 -16.39 -23.75 -4.46
C PRO A 822 -17.14 -24.33 -5.67
N ARG A 823 -16.82 -25.56 -6.06
CA ARG A 823 -17.54 -26.28 -7.14
C ARG A 823 -18.35 -27.47 -6.65
N MET A 824 -17.84 -28.17 -5.63
CA MET A 824 -18.41 -29.44 -5.17
C MET A 824 -18.35 -29.55 -3.65
N LEU A 825 -19.38 -30.10 -3.00
CA LEU A 825 -19.36 -30.56 -1.61
C LEU A 825 -19.63 -32.06 -1.54
N THR A 826 -18.95 -32.74 -0.60
CA THR A 826 -19.18 -34.16 -0.31
C THR A 826 -19.29 -34.41 1.20
N ASP A 827 -20.11 -35.38 1.60
CA ASP A 827 -20.21 -35.80 3.01
C ASP A 827 -19.16 -36.85 3.42
N ALA A 828 -19.24 -37.32 4.67
CA ALA A 828 -18.36 -38.33 5.25
C ALA A 828 -18.38 -39.68 4.50
N SER A 829 -19.43 -39.98 3.75
CA SER A 829 -19.56 -41.18 2.89
C SER A 829 -19.18 -40.89 1.44
N GLN A 830 -18.43 -39.80 1.18
CA GLN A 830 -18.00 -39.32 -0.14
C GLN A 830 -19.14 -38.96 -1.11
N ARG A 831 -20.41 -38.95 -0.66
CA ARG A 831 -21.56 -38.67 -1.52
C ARG A 831 -21.58 -37.22 -1.92
N LEU A 832 -21.86 -36.93 -3.19
CA LEU A 832 -22.11 -35.58 -3.69
C LEU A 832 -23.32 -34.95 -2.98
N ARG A 833 -23.12 -33.75 -2.41
CA ARG A 833 -24.16 -32.98 -1.69
C ARG A 833 -24.51 -31.65 -2.33
N TRP A 834 -23.58 -31.07 -3.09
CA TRP A 834 -23.77 -29.86 -3.89
C TRP A 834 -22.77 -29.84 -5.03
N LEU A 835 -23.22 -29.51 -6.24
CA LEU A 835 -22.44 -29.29 -7.45
C LEU A 835 -22.98 -28.02 -8.12
N ALA A 836 -22.09 -27.13 -8.56
CA ALA A 836 -22.49 -25.94 -9.30
C ALA A 836 -21.60 -25.63 -10.51
N SER A 837 -22.27 -25.36 -11.63
CA SER A 837 -21.70 -24.68 -12.79
C SER A 837 -21.59 -23.18 -12.50
N TYR A 838 -20.75 -22.45 -13.24
CA TYR A 838 -20.54 -21.02 -13.05
C TYR A 838 -20.54 -20.26 -14.38
N SER A 839 -21.27 -19.14 -14.41
CA SER A 839 -21.24 -18.19 -15.52
C SER A 839 -19.85 -17.54 -15.69
N PRO A 840 -19.55 -16.91 -16.84
CA PRO A 840 -18.26 -16.24 -17.04
C PRO A 840 -17.99 -15.11 -16.05
N THR A 841 -19.03 -14.59 -15.39
CA THR A 841 -18.98 -13.56 -14.34
C THR A 841 -19.19 -14.12 -12.92
N GLY A 842 -19.09 -15.43 -12.73
CA GLY A 842 -19.02 -16.04 -11.39
C GLY A 842 -20.37 -16.28 -10.70
N GLN A 843 -21.50 -16.09 -11.38
CA GLN A 843 -22.82 -16.52 -10.89
C GLN A 843 -22.90 -18.05 -10.94
N ALA A 844 -23.25 -18.70 -9.83
CA ALA A 844 -23.31 -20.16 -9.75
C ALA A 844 -24.73 -20.69 -10.04
N GLU A 845 -24.84 -21.71 -10.89
CA GLU A 845 -26.08 -22.44 -11.18
C GLU A 845 -26.01 -23.83 -10.54
N HIS A 846 -27.03 -24.22 -9.77
CA HIS A 846 -27.07 -25.51 -9.08
C HIS A 846 -27.32 -26.66 -10.07
N VAL A 847 -26.41 -27.62 -10.12
CA VAL A 847 -26.46 -28.77 -11.03
C VAL A 847 -27.03 -30.01 -10.34
N ALA A 848 -26.51 -30.36 -9.16
CA ALA A 848 -26.88 -31.58 -8.46
C ALA A 848 -26.58 -31.50 -6.95
N GLY A 849 -27.37 -32.21 -6.14
CA GLY A 849 -27.24 -32.22 -4.69
C GLY A 849 -28.52 -31.81 -3.95
N ASP A 850 -28.44 -31.76 -2.63
CA ASP A 850 -29.53 -31.45 -1.70
C ASP A 850 -29.16 -30.38 -0.66
N LEU A 851 -27.90 -29.92 -0.66
CA LEU A 851 -27.33 -29.07 0.38
C LEU A 851 -26.99 -27.67 -0.18
N PRO A 852 -27.80 -26.63 0.05
CA PRO A 852 -27.52 -25.30 -0.49
C PRO A 852 -26.22 -24.73 0.10
N PHE A 853 -25.37 -24.19 -0.78
CA PHE A 853 -24.08 -23.59 -0.42
C PHE A 853 -23.97 -22.16 -1.01
N PRO A 854 -23.82 -21.11 -0.18
CA PRO A 854 -23.91 -19.72 -0.65
C PRO A 854 -22.55 -19.07 -0.97
N LEU A 855 -21.40 -19.66 -0.61
CA LEU A 855 -20.10 -19.09 -0.99
C LEU A 855 -19.86 -19.18 -2.50
N ARG A 856 -19.15 -18.19 -3.06
CA ARG A 856 -18.86 -18.05 -4.50
C ARG A 856 -17.37 -17.82 -4.73
N LEU A 857 -16.98 -16.89 -5.61
CA LEU A 857 -15.58 -16.45 -5.75
C LEU A 857 -15.03 -15.99 -4.38
N PRO A 858 -13.69 -15.99 -4.14
CA PRO A 858 -13.13 -15.61 -2.85
C PRO A 858 -13.66 -14.26 -2.34
N GLY A 859 -14.12 -14.24 -1.09
CA GLY A 859 -14.77 -13.09 -0.43
C GLY A 859 -16.30 -13.05 -0.52
N GLN A 860 -16.90 -13.76 -1.49
CA GLN A 860 -18.31 -13.59 -1.86
C GLN A 860 -19.28 -14.56 -1.18
N TYR A 861 -20.43 -14.03 -0.75
CA TYR A 861 -21.61 -14.76 -0.28
C TYR A 861 -22.83 -14.40 -1.13
N ALA A 862 -23.49 -15.37 -1.76
CA ALA A 862 -24.67 -15.16 -2.60
C ALA A 862 -25.98 -15.04 -1.81
N ASP A 863 -26.84 -14.12 -2.25
CA ASP A 863 -28.17 -13.88 -1.70
C ASP A 863 -29.27 -14.43 -2.62
N GLU A 864 -29.89 -15.53 -2.19
CA GLU A 864 -31.02 -16.23 -2.86
C GLU A 864 -32.18 -15.30 -3.23
N GLU A 865 -32.37 -14.19 -2.51
CA GLU A 865 -33.40 -13.18 -2.78
C GLU A 865 -33.08 -12.24 -3.97
N THR A 866 -31.85 -12.23 -4.49
CA THR A 866 -31.41 -11.27 -5.52
C THR A 866 -30.48 -11.79 -6.62
N ASP A 867 -29.82 -12.93 -6.43
CA ASP A 867 -28.70 -13.41 -7.25
C ASP A 867 -27.44 -12.49 -7.24
N TRP A 868 -27.39 -11.54 -6.31
CA TRP A 868 -26.20 -10.73 -6.04
C TRP A 868 -25.37 -11.36 -4.92
N HIS A 869 -24.08 -11.03 -4.88
CA HIS A 869 -23.18 -11.52 -3.84
C HIS A 869 -22.68 -10.36 -2.96
N ASP A 870 -22.82 -10.47 -1.64
CA ASP A 870 -22.10 -9.60 -0.70
C ASP A 870 -20.61 -9.97 -0.73
N ASN A 871 -19.76 -9.05 -1.19
CA ASN A 871 -18.31 -9.22 -1.27
C ASN A 871 -17.61 -8.29 -0.27
N LEU A 872 -17.87 -8.55 1.02
CA LEU A 872 -17.35 -7.87 2.21
C LEU A 872 -17.64 -6.35 2.30
N LEU A 873 -17.09 -5.54 1.38
CA LEU A 873 -17.24 -4.08 1.34
C LEU A 873 -18.13 -3.56 0.20
N ARG A 874 -18.41 -4.38 -0.82
CA ARG A 874 -19.26 -4.05 -1.97
C ARG A 874 -20.21 -5.21 -2.32
N THR A 875 -21.35 -4.88 -2.90
CA THR A 875 -22.33 -5.81 -3.47
C THR A 875 -21.95 -6.09 -4.93
N TYR A 876 -21.68 -7.34 -5.26
CA TYR A 876 -21.32 -7.80 -6.60
C TYR A 876 -22.55 -8.31 -7.37
N ALA A 877 -22.87 -7.68 -8.49
CA ALA A 877 -23.97 -8.08 -9.35
C ALA A 877 -23.44 -9.08 -10.39
N ALA A 878 -23.53 -10.39 -10.08
CA ALA A 878 -22.88 -11.44 -10.87
C ALA A 878 -23.51 -11.64 -12.26
N ASP A 879 -24.76 -11.23 -12.44
CA ASP A 879 -25.49 -11.12 -13.72
C ASP A 879 -24.82 -10.13 -14.71
N SER A 880 -24.24 -9.06 -14.17
CA SER A 880 -23.67 -7.93 -14.91
C SER A 880 -22.17 -7.74 -14.67
N GLY A 881 -21.55 -8.63 -13.88
CA GLY A 881 -20.12 -8.79 -13.71
C GLY A 881 -19.37 -7.64 -13.05
N HIS A 882 -20.06 -6.71 -12.39
CA HIS A 882 -19.46 -5.53 -11.74
C HIS A 882 -20.08 -5.24 -10.36
N TYR A 883 -19.47 -4.33 -9.61
CA TYR A 883 -19.97 -3.88 -8.32
C TYR A 883 -21.11 -2.87 -8.46
N LEU A 884 -22.10 -2.99 -7.58
CA LEU A 884 -23.16 -2.00 -7.46
C LEU A 884 -22.62 -0.68 -6.89
N GLU A 885 -21.77 -0.70 -5.88
CA GLU A 885 -21.17 0.50 -5.28
C GLU A 885 -19.81 0.89 -5.92
N PRO A 886 -19.47 2.19 -5.97
CA PRO A 886 -18.13 2.63 -6.33
C PRO A 886 -17.11 2.20 -5.26
N ASP A 887 -15.85 2.02 -5.66
CA ASP A 887 -14.77 1.58 -4.76
C ASP A 887 -14.66 2.45 -3.49
N PRO A 888 -14.78 1.86 -2.28
CA PRO A 888 -14.67 2.62 -1.03
C PRO A 888 -13.31 3.28 -0.79
N LEU A 889 -12.24 2.88 -1.49
CA LEU A 889 -10.96 3.59 -1.48
C LEU A 889 -10.99 4.90 -2.28
N GLY A 890 -11.98 5.06 -3.17
CA GLY A 890 -12.07 6.19 -4.08
C GLY A 890 -11.09 6.10 -5.27
N PRO A 891 -10.88 7.22 -5.98
CA PRO A 891 -10.13 7.24 -7.23
C PRO A 891 -8.63 6.99 -7.06
N LEU A 892 -8.19 5.79 -7.41
CA LEU A 892 -6.78 5.45 -7.60
C LEU A 892 -6.45 5.45 -9.11
N PRO A 893 -5.30 6.01 -9.56
CA PRO A 893 -4.97 6.04 -10.98
C PRO A 893 -4.87 4.64 -11.60
N GLY A 894 -5.81 4.29 -12.48
CA GLY A 894 -5.88 2.99 -13.13
C GLY A 894 -6.63 1.89 -12.37
N SER A 895 -7.35 2.21 -11.28
CA SER A 895 -8.44 1.35 -10.78
C SER A 895 -9.75 1.70 -11.47
N ASP A 896 -10.64 0.73 -11.61
CA ASP A 896 -12.03 0.99 -12.02
C ASP A 896 -12.88 1.40 -10.81
N ALA A 897 -13.83 2.32 -11.01
CA ALA A 897 -14.78 2.69 -9.97
C ALA A 897 -15.67 1.49 -9.58
N TYR A 898 -16.15 0.70 -10.55
CA TYR A 898 -17.12 -0.38 -10.34
C TYR A 898 -16.60 -1.76 -10.75
N GLY A 899 -15.41 -1.88 -11.34
CA GLY A 899 -14.92 -3.15 -11.88
C GLY A 899 -14.55 -4.19 -10.81
N TYR A 900 -15.11 -5.40 -10.91
CA TYR A 900 -14.61 -6.57 -10.20
C TYR A 900 -13.39 -7.13 -10.92
N ALA A 901 -12.29 -7.40 -10.22
CA ALA A 901 -11.14 -8.18 -10.72
C ALA A 901 -10.60 -7.74 -12.12
N ARG A 902 -10.66 -6.45 -12.47
CA ARG A 902 -10.35 -5.94 -13.83
C ARG A 902 -11.06 -6.70 -14.96
N GLN A 903 -12.32 -7.05 -14.69
CA GLN A 903 -13.21 -7.85 -15.54
C GLN A 903 -12.59 -9.18 -16.01
N GLN A 904 -11.77 -9.81 -15.15
CA GLN A 904 -11.15 -11.12 -15.35
C GLN A 904 -11.34 -12.00 -14.08
N PRO A 905 -12.59 -12.35 -13.71
CA PRO A 905 -12.91 -13.02 -12.44
C PRO A 905 -12.23 -14.38 -12.23
N TRP A 906 -11.89 -15.08 -13.31
CA TRP A 906 -11.19 -16.37 -13.26
C TRP A 906 -9.67 -16.25 -13.15
N ARG A 907 -9.12 -15.05 -13.37
CA ARG A 907 -7.68 -14.76 -13.27
C ARG A 907 -7.30 -14.05 -11.97
N TYR A 908 -8.10 -13.08 -11.53
CA TYR A 908 -7.86 -12.32 -10.32
C TYR A 908 -9.04 -12.48 -9.35
N ALA A 909 -8.74 -12.65 -8.06
CA ALA A 909 -9.72 -12.55 -7.00
C ALA A 909 -9.69 -11.17 -6.36
N ASP A 910 -10.84 -10.72 -5.87
CA ASP A 910 -10.97 -9.57 -4.98
C ASP A 910 -11.71 -10.01 -3.70
N PRO A 911 -11.01 -10.50 -2.65
CA PRO A 911 -11.63 -11.08 -1.47
C PRO A 911 -12.24 -10.07 -0.48
N HIS A 912 -12.05 -8.77 -0.68
CA HIS A 912 -12.49 -7.73 0.26
C HIS A 912 -13.36 -6.64 -0.40
N GLY A 913 -13.44 -6.61 -1.74
CA GLY A 913 -13.97 -5.45 -2.47
C GLY A 913 -12.93 -4.36 -2.75
N LEU A 914 -11.62 -4.65 -2.73
CA LEU A 914 -10.49 -3.73 -2.86
C LEU A 914 -9.26 -4.41 -3.54
N ILE A 915 -8.47 -3.70 -4.36
CA ILE A 915 -7.37 -4.27 -5.16
C ILE A 915 -5.97 -3.75 -4.74
N LEU A 916 -4.94 -4.64 -4.69
CA LEU A 916 -3.47 -4.36 -4.61
C LEU A 916 -2.90 -3.77 -3.26
N PHE A 917 -1.72 -4.23 -2.75
CA PHE A 917 -1.06 -3.80 -1.46
C PHE A 917 0.49 -3.99 -1.50
N ALA A 918 1.40 -3.34 -0.72
CA ALA A 918 2.84 -3.19 -1.14
C ALA A 918 4.03 -3.53 -0.17
N PHE A 919 5.10 -4.24 -0.61
CA PHE A 919 6.24 -4.80 0.19
C PHE A 919 7.24 -3.78 0.80
N ASP A 920 6.71 -2.95 1.68
CA ASP A 920 7.47 -2.06 2.53
C ASP A 920 8.20 -2.79 3.68
N GLY A 921 8.90 -2.00 4.46
CA GLY A 921 9.13 -2.24 5.88
C GLY A 921 10.07 -1.23 6.51
N THR A 922 10.06 -0.03 5.95
CA THR A 922 10.18 1.18 6.74
C THR A 922 9.02 1.21 7.76
N ARG A 923 8.63 2.39 8.21
CA ARG A 923 7.31 2.60 8.78
C ARG A 923 6.20 2.61 7.70
N TYR A 924 6.54 2.34 6.45
CA TYR A 924 5.77 2.84 5.33
C TYR A 924 4.90 1.73 4.69
N SER A 925 4.08 2.10 3.72
CA SER A 925 3.03 1.27 3.09
C SER A 925 2.77 1.75 1.66
N ALA A 926 1.70 1.27 1.00
CA ALA A 926 1.23 1.89 -0.24
C ALA A 926 1.00 3.41 -0.07
N ASP A 927 0.35 3.75 1.04
CA ASP A 927 -0.01 5.08 1.57
C ASP A 927 1.20 6.00 1.88
N SER A 928 2.43 5.54 1.62
CA SER A 928 3.66 6.31 1.72
C SER A 928 4.35 6.59 0.38
N MET A 929 3.94 5.86 -0.66
CA MET A 929 4.66 5.68 -1.91
C MET A 929 6.13 5.30 -1.71
N SER A 930 6.39 4.29 -0.88
CA SER A 930 7.75 3.78 -0.74
C SER A 930 8.28 3.25 -2.06
N ASN A 931 9.61 3.15 -2.10
CA ASN A 931 10.34 2.65 -3.25
C ASN A 931 10.04 1.16 -3.57
N ALA A 932 9.21 0.45 -2.78
CA ALA A 932 8.60 -0.83 -3.18
C ALA A 932 7.28 -0.65 -3.93
N TRP A 933 6.42 0.29 -3.47
CA TRP A 933 5.16 0.62 -4.16
C TRP A 933 5.42 1.16 -5.55
N ILE A 934 6.30 2.16 -5.66
CA ILE A 934 6.67 2.83 -6.92
C ILE A 934 7.32 1.85 -7.91
N LEU A 935 7.93 0.77 -7.41
CA LEU A 935 8.74 -0.18 -8.18
C LEU A 935 7.89 -1.34 -8.72
N ALA A 936 7.07 -1.99 -7.89
CA ALA A 936 6.12 -3.00 -8.36
C ALA A 936 5.12 -2.41 -9.37
N GLN A 937 4.64 -1.19 -9.13
CA GLN A 937 3.69 -0.48 -10.01
C GLN A 937 4.29 0.05 -11.33
N ALA A 938 5.56 -0.25 -11.63
CA ALA A 938 6.13 -0.04 -12.96
C ALA A 938 7.04 -1.19 -13.43
N TYR A 939 6.95 -2.36 -12.80
CA TYR A 939 7.46 -3.63 -13.31
C TYR A 939 6.66 -3.99 -14.58
N ARG A 940 7.31 -4.48 -15.64
CA ARG A 940 6.65 -4.71 -16.95
C ARG A 940 6.80 -6.12 -17.50
N ASP A 941 7.71 -6.92 -16.93
CA ASP A 941 8.11 -8.21 -17.49
C ASP A 941 7.32 -9.39 -16.86
N GLY A 942 6.21 -9.09 -16.17
CA GLY A 942 5.36 -10.06 -15.46
C GLY A 942 4.58 -9.45 -14.29
N PRO A 943 3.73 -10.22 -13.58
CA PRO A 943 2.98 -9.76 -12.40
C PRO A 943 3.89 -9.55 -11.18
N ALA A 944 3.79 -8.38 -10.52
CA ALA A 944 4.62 -8.02 -9.36
C ALA A 944 3.81 -7.95 -8.04
N HIS A 945 4.28 -8.69 -7.00
CA HIS A 945 3.66 -8.89 -5.68
C HIS A 945 4.67 -8.58 -4.53
N TYR A 946 4.75 -7.48 -3.78
CA TYR A 946 3.80 -6.42 -3.46
C TYR A 946 2.69 -6.92 -2.49
N HIS A 947 2.95 -6.77 -1.17
CA HIS A 947 2.03 -6.81 0.02
C HIS A 947 2.67 -6.08 1.25
N SER A 948 1.93 -5.32 2.07
CA SER A 948 2.40 -4.38 3.14
C SER A 948 3.50 -4.81 4.15
N GLY A 949 4.33 -3.85 4.60
CA GLY A 949 5.40 -4.03 5.60
C GLY A 949 4.97 -3.98 7.10
N PRO A 950 5.86 -4.34 8.05
CA PRO A 950 5.52 -4.60 9.45
C PRO A 950 5.52 -3.36 10.38
N GLY A 951 5.04 -2.20 9.93
CA GLY A 951 4.87 -1.01 10.80
C GLY A 951 4.28 0.21 10.07
N ASN A 952 3.64 1.12 10.82
CA ASN A 952 2.95 2.32 10.28
C ASN A 952 3.81 3.61 10.31
N SER A 953 3.42 4.59 9.46
CA SER A 953 4.26 5.65 8.87
C SER A 953 4.86 6.67 9.82
N LEU A 954 4.45 6.65 11.09
CA LEU A 954 4.43 7.85 11.92
C LEU A 954 5.31 7.76 13.18
N PHE A 955 5.44 6.59 13.81
CA PHE A 955 5.94 6.51 15.20
C PHE A 955 7.03 5.45 15.45
N LEU A 956 7.85 5.68 16.48
CA LEU A 956 8.73 4.67 17.07
C LEU A 956 7.87 3.71 17.93
N ASP A 957 6.99 3.00 17.25
CA ASP A 957 5.92 2.21 17.83
C ASP A 957 6.43 0.83 18.27
N TRP A 958 6.11 0.44 19.50
CA TRP A 958 6.38 -0.91 20.01
C TRP A 958 5.62 -2.03 19.24
N ASP A 959 4.57 -1.72 18.48
CA ASP A 959 3.98 -2.69 17.53
C ASP A 959 4.98 -3.09 16.43
N ALA A 960 5.90 -2.18 16.11
CA ALA A 960 7.01 -2.43 15.19
C ALA A 960 8.29 -2.89 15.92
N VAL A 961 8.13 -3.37 17.16
CA VAL A 961 9.12 -4.13 17.96
C VAL A 961 8.64 -5.58 18.16
N VAL A 962 7.35 -5.81 18.46
CA VAL A 962 6.80 -7.18 18.71
C VAL A 962 6.43 -7.98 17.44
N ALA A 963 6.50 -7.37 16.26
CA ALA A 963 6.51 -8.02 14.93
C ALA A 963 5.35 -8.96 14.53
N TRP A 964 4.35 -9.24 15.39
CA TRP A 964 3.26 -10.22 15.21
C TRP A 964 2.83 -10.50 13.77
N ARG A 965 2.43 -9.46 13.02
CA ARG A 965 1.84 -9.64 11.67
C ARG A 965 2.85 -10.14 10.62
N ALA A 966 4.15 -10.16 10.93
CA ALA A 966 5.21 -10.64 10.05
C ALA A 966 4.96 -12.06 9.52
N GLY A 967 4.55 -13.01 10.37
CA GLY A 967 4.25 -14.39 9.96
C GLY A 967 3.13 -14.46 8.90
N ARG A 968 2.01 -13.76 9.15
CA ARG A 968 0.88 -13.71 8.20
C ARG A 968 1.22 -12.94 6.92
N ILE A 969 2.03 -11.88 6.99
CA ILE A 969 2.53 -11.15 5.80
C ILE A 969 3.43 -12.05 4.95
N LEU A 970 4.37 -12.78 5.58
CA LEU A 970 5.27 -13.70 4.91
C LEU A 970 4.53 -14.89 4.27
N GLU A 971 3.48 -15.41 4.90
CA GLU A 971 2.75 -16.56 4.36
C GLU A 971 1.74 -16.19 3.26
N ASN A 972 1.02 -15.08 3.40
CA ASN A 972 0.20 -14.56 2.31
C ASN A 972 1.03 -14.39 1.02
N GLN A 973 2.24 -13.85 1.16
CA GLN A 973 3.17 -13.65 0.05
C GLN A 973 3.81 -14.95 -0.46
N TRP A 974 4.03 -15.93 0.41
CA TRP A 974 4.56 -17.22 -0.02
C TRP A 974 3.54 -17.98 -0.87
N GLN A 975 2.29 -18.00 -0.42
CA GLN A 975 1.20 -18.59 -1.17
C GLN A 975 0.98 -17.86 -2.50
N ALA A 976 1.07 -16.53 -2.53
CA ALA A 976 1.04 -15.76 -3.78
C ALA A 976 2.23 -16.10 -4.71
N LEU A 977 3.43 -16.27 -4.15
CA LEU A 977 4.61 -16.60 -4.92
C LEU A 977 4.59 -18.02 -5.46
N LEU A 978 4.18 -19.04 -4.71
CA LEU A 978 4.16 -20.41 -5.27
C LEU A 978 3.18 -20.52 -6.44
N THR A 979 1.95 -20.00 -6.24
CA THR A 979 0.97 -19.78 -7.33
C THR A 979 1.56 -19.01 -8.53
N SER A 980 2.62 -18.22 -8.33
CA SER A 980 3.33 -17.42 -9.33
C SER A 980 4.61 -18.06 -9.89
N LEU A 981 5.27 -18.99 -9.17
CA LEU A 981 6.48 -19.73 -9.57
C LEU A 981 6.20 -21.09 -10.21
N GLU A 982 4.97 -21.53 -10.08
CA GLU A 982 4.29 -22.26 -11.11
C GLU A 982 4.52 -21.65 -12.52
N GLN A 983 4.35 -20.33 -12.75
CA GLN A 983 3.85 -19.70 -14.01
C GLN A 983 4.66 -19.39 -15.32
N GLN A 984 5.98 -19.31 -15.53
CA GLN A 984 7.19 -20.10 -15.25
C GLN A 984 7.35 -21.45 -16.01
N PRO A 985 7.37 -21.47 -17.37
CA PRO A 985 7.46 -22.71 -18.16
C PRO A 985 8.62 -23.64 -17.80
N ALA A 986 8.43 -24.95 -17.99
CA ALA A 986 9.41 -25.99 -17.65
C ALA A 986 10.81 -25.73 -18.26
N GLY A 987 11.76 -25.30 -17.43
CA GLY A 987 13.13 -24.96 -17.84
C GLY A 987 13.34 -23.51 -18.31
N ALA A 988 12.29 -22.70 -18.40
CA ALA A 988 12.42 -21.25 -18.55
C ALA A 988 12.98 -20.64 -17.25
N THR A 989 13.86 -19.64 -17.37
CA THR A 989 14.49 -19.01 -16.20
C THR A 989 13.70 -17.78 -15.75
N VAL A 990 13.12 -17.90 -14.56
CA VAL A 990 12.19 -16.92 -13.97
C VAL A 990 12.95 -15.80 -13.25
N PRO A 991 12.76 -14.53 -13.60
CA PRO A 991 13.35 -13.43 -12.87
C PRO A 991 12.54 -13.08 -11.62
N ILE A 992 13.05 -13.43 -10.43
CA ILE A 992 12.45 -12.98 -9.15
C ILE A 992 13.27 -11.84 -8.56
N ASP A 993 12.85 -10.60 -8.81
CA ASP A 993 13.41 -9.40 -8.19
C ASP A 993 12.89 -9.22 -6.74
N ILE A 994 13.73 -9.45 -5.72
CA ILE A 994 13.32 -9.42 -4.31
C ILE A 994 13.71 -8.10 -3.62
N ILE A 995 12.77 -7.15 -3.60
CA ILE A 995 13.09 -5.74 -3.28
C ILE A 995 12.31 -5.19 -2.08
N GLY A 996 12.72 -5.60 -0.87
CA GLY A 996 12.24 -5.02 0.40
C GLY A 996 13.01 -3.77 0.84
N PHE A 997 12.37 -2.89 1.62
CA PHE A 997 12.97 -1.64 2.12
C PHE A 997 13.02 -1.60 3.66
N SER A 998 14.12 -1.08 4.21
CA SER A 998 14.36 -0.96 5.67
C SER A 998 14.12 -2.29 6.41
N ARG A 999 13.37 -2.35 7.52
CA ARG A 999 13.11 -3.59 8.28
C ARG A 999 12.36 -4.66 7.46
N GLY A 1000 11.61 -4.25 6.43
CA GLY A 1000 10.99 -5.13 5.45
C GLY A 1000 11.99 -5.76 4.49
N ALA A 1001 13.22 -5.25 4.40
CA ALA A 1001 14.32 -6.01 3.82
C ALA A 1001 14.66 -7.24 4.66
N ALA A 1002 14.34 -7.30 5.96
CA ALA A 1002 14.46 -8.52 6.75
C ALA A 1002 13.35 -9.54 6.41
N LEU A 1003 12.11 -9.07 6.16
CA LEU A 1003 11.04 -9.94 5.64
C LEU A 1003 11.37 -10.42 4.22
N ALA A 1004 11.78 -9.51 3.32
CA ALA A 1004 12.19 -9.85 1.97
C ALA A 1004 13.46 -10.72 1.93
N ARG A 1005 14.40 -10.58 2.86
CA ARG A 1005 15.53 -11.50 3.02
C ARG A 1005 15.06 -12.86 3.56
N HIS A 1006 14.15 -12.90 4.53
CA HIS A 1006 13.59 -14.16 5.02
C HIS A 1006 12.83 -14.88 3.90
N PHE A 1007 12.11 -14.14 3.07
CA PHE A 1007 11.41 -14.61 1.88
C PHE A 1007 12.39 -15.10 0.79
N GLY A 1008 13.41 -14.31 0.46
CA GLY A 1008 14.48 -14.68 -0.48
C GLY A 1008 15.30 -15.88 -0.01
N ASN A 1009 15.63 -15.96 1.28
CA ASN A 1009 16.28 -17.13 1.87
C ASN A 1009 15.38 -18.36 1.83
N ARG A 1010 14.06 -18.20 2.08
CA ARG A 1010 13.07 -19.29 1.95
C ARG A 1010 13.09 -19.82 0.52
N ILE A 1011 13.05 -18.97 -0.49
CA ILE A 1011 13.14 -19.35 -1.91
C ILE A 1011 14.48 -20.02 -2.23
N ALA A 1012 15.60 -19.36 -1.91
CA ALA A 1012 16.95 -19.86 -2.16
C ALA A 1012 17.25 -21.19 -1.46
N SER A 1013 16.62 -21.48 -0.32
CA SER A 1013 16.77 -22.75 0.39
C SER A 1013 16.14 -23.96 -0.32
N HIS A 1014 15.40 -23.73 -1.41
CA HIS A 1014 14.92 -24.75 -2.35
C HIS A 1014 15.63 -24.69 -3.71
N MET A 1015 16.73 -23.94 -3.83
CA MET A 1015 17.48 -23.80 -5.09
C MET A 1015 18.77 -24.63 -5.11
N GLN A 1016 19.01 -25.34 -6.21
CA GLN A 1016 20.30 -25.97 -6.56
C GLN A 1016 20.64 -25.65 -8.02
N ASP A 1017 21.84 -25.13 -8.29
CA ASP A 1017 22.34 -24.77 -9.63
C ASP A 1017 21.36 -23.97 -10.51
N GLY A 1018 20.61 -23.06 -9.88
CA GLY A 1018 19.59 -22.23 -10.53
C GLY A 1018 18.22 -22.89 -10.68
N LEU A 1019 18.05 -24.18 -10.37
CA LEU A 1019 16.76 -24.85 -10.30
C LEU A 1019 16.15 -24.72 -8.91
N PHE A 1020 15.01 -24.06 -8.80
CA PHE A 1020 14.12 -24.13 -7.63
C PHE A 1020 13.25 -25.37 -7.72
N SER A 1021 13.02 -26.02 -6.57
CA SER A 1021 12.10 -27.15 -6.45
C SER A 1021 11.53 -27.16 -5.03
N VAL A 1022 10.30 -26.64 -4.85
CA VAL A 1022 9.63 -26.63 -3.55
C VAL A 1022 8.38 -27.51 -3.52
N ASP A 1023 8.17 -28.09 -2.34
CA ASP A 1023 7.19 -29.11 -2.05
C ASP A 1023 6.04 -28.52 -1.22
N ASP A 1024 5.15 -27.80 -1.91
CA ASP A 1024 3.94 -27.16 -1.37
C ASP A 1024 2.92 -28.20 -0.84
N PRO A 1025 1.82 -27.78 -0.19
CA PRO A 1025 0.65 -28.64 0.08
C PRO A 1025 -0.62 -28.22 -0.66
N LEU A 1026 -0.56 -27.33 -1.65
CA LEU A 1026 -1.71 -26.97 -2.49
C LEU A 1026 -1.50 -27.09 -4.01
N ARG A 1027 -0.26 -27.01 -4.57
CA ARG A 1027 -0.01 -26.83 -6.02
C ARG A 1027 1.17 -27.59 -6.70
N GLY A 1028 1.26 -28.91 -6.60
CA GLY A 1028 2.35 -29.69 -7.23
C GLY A 1028 3.76 -29.44 -6.65
N ARG A 1029 4.74 -30.28 -7.00
CA ARG A 1029 6.15 -29.93 -6.76
C ARG A 1029 6.51 -28.75 -7.66
N VAL A 1030 6.45 -27.54 -7.12
CA VAL A 1030 6.69 -26.29 -7.85
C VAL A 1030 8.18 -26.19 -8.19
N SER A 1031 8.54 -26.49 -9.43
CA SER A 1031 9.93 -26.48 -9.90
C SER A 1031 10.11 -25.63 -11.14
N ALA A 1032 11.00 -24.65 -11.06
CA ALA A 1032 11.33 -23.74 -12.16
C ALA A 1032 12.82 -23.36 -12.08
N CYS A 1033 13.48 -23.11 -13.22
CA CYS A 1033 14.77 -22.42 -13.17
C CYS A 1033 14.50 -20.98 -12.70
N LEU A 1034 15.19 -20.49 -11.66
CA LEU A 1034 15.06 -19.10 -11.19
C LEU A 1034 16.38 -18.34 -11.37
N ASP A 1035 16.26 -17.12 -11.86
CA ASP A 1035 17.25 -16.06 -11.72
C ASP A 1035 16.77 -15.16 -10.55
N LEU A 1036 17.24 -15.50 -9.35
CA LEU A 1036 16.91 -14.84 -8.09
C LEU A 1036 17.75 -13.55 -7.95
N ARG A 1037 17.08 -12.39 -7.84
CA ARG A 1037 17.65 -11.05 -8.09
C ARG A 1037 17.41 -10.03 -6.98
#